data_AF-A0A2E1B852-F1
#
_entry.id   AF-A0A2E1B852-F1
#
_cell.length_a   1.000
_cell.length_b   1.000
_cell.length_c   1.000
_cell.angle_alpha   90.00
_cell.angle_beta   90.00
_cell.angle_gamma   90.00
#
_symmetry.space_group_name_H-M   'P 1'
#
loop_
_entity.id
_entity.type
_entity.pdbx_description
1 polymer ?
#
loop_
_entity_poly.entity_id
_entity_poly.type
_entity_poly.pdbx_seq_one_letter_code
_entity_poly.pdbx_strand_id
1 'polypeptide(L)'
;MANQQRSPVGYRPFKTDPILEDSLLSVPRNDGGEFERRVAAGFQRAGLQFGERADRAAQTLGELEGKRDAIEGAPGAEEEFRPTRRDSIRGRAYDKAGTQIYLEQLDQTMINEQKAAYEKYGQSPEKLKDALNALRDDHMSKHVFEEIAPEYKLAFESRATKLYEASKKAAAARARAAAARAAAASRAQYLEAQKENMIDLQRQAMNMGADPDGESAINDQLDLIRTDLQAAAASGRITQKQAEKLSEGAALTVARGTIQAKFDAAETADEKAAFAEDLKKAWLADDEKLGIYRNMPFEDIEKVSAGLQRDAEQLRLAEKQENQARASELEDLIADDVASMGATGQGVDLEESGLTPENVERYLGPEVAREWQETRSDAGRFYDVTAAMPSESALDIAERLESLRPEPGAAGFVRQQQTYEAAREHAKALLEERAVDPLGQAERAGMVKLAPIDLSEPDALVSSIAGRQSQRRQVERAYGQAVPFFRPGEQERLSSALLQNPAAIAGFSQMLVNTLGPQAIPVLSELSDAAPVVAHTAGMAQATGDMSVAADVAEALQFRRDKVYTVKMPDQATQTQAALAEVGPAFLGSPRLQTAVLQTANILFEKAANEQGFDPADVDEPGTPANEAYLKALDRAAGGRRIGGRDLGGFAEVNGQKIIVPPDLEKSAPQDLLDNLTELQLEALPPIQTGDFDIPIRRLRNAQLVGVGDGLYRMALGDPLSDDPQYLVTPEGDAWVLDIRQLADIEARTVTTIERTSRNRSTRQTVILPSASEAGDQPPASQPLAPAAARRARRDDR
;
A
#
# COMPACT_ATOMS: atom_id res chain seq x y z
N MET A 1 47.70 -33.57 -110.55
CA MET A 1 48.61 -34.62 -111.07
C MET A 1 49.53 -35.04 -109.91
N ALA A 2 49.97 -36.30 -109.86
CA ALA A 2 50.49 -36.99 -108.65
C ALA A 2 49.44 -37.09 -107.52
N ASN A 3 49.08 -38.22 -106.90
CA ASN A 3 49.54 -39.62 -106.96
C ASN A 3 50.98 -39.88 -106.48
N GLN A 4 51.13 -40.30 -105.20
CA GLN A 4 51.73 -41.61 -104.90
C GLN A 4 51.47 -42.12 -103.45
N GLN A 5 50.97 -43.36 -103.38
CA GLN A 5 51.20 -44.41 -102.35
C GLN A 5 50.41 -44.49 -101.01
N ARG A 6 49.63 -45.61 -100.91
CA ARG A 6 49.49 -46.58 -99.77
C ARG A 6 48.81 -46.08 -98.48
N SER A 7 47.82 -46.75 -97.87
CA SER A 7 47.56 -48.21 -97.68
C SER A 7 46.05 -48.55 -97.56
N PRO A 8 45.61 -49.85 -97.55
CA PRO A 8 44.22 -50.23 -97.86
C PRO A 8 43.40 -50.94 -96.75
N VAL A 9 42.07 -50.73 -96.75
CA VAL A 9 41.00 -51.64 -96.24
C VAL A 9 39.67 -51.23 -96.92
N GLY A 10 38.70 -52.07 -97.31
CA GLY A 10 38.56 -53.54 -97.41
C GLY A 10 37.49 -53.89 -98.46
N TYR A 11 37.30 -55.17 -98.84
CA TYR A 11 36.65 -55.57 -100.12
C TYR A 11 35.24 -56.19 -100.01
N ARG A 12 34.44 -55.96 -101.10
CA ARG A 12 33.37 -56.81 -101.69
C ARG A 12 32.00 -56.92 -100.97
N PRO A 13 30.91 -57.32 -101.68
CA PRO A 13 30.64 -57.24 -103.13
C PRO A 13 29.23 -56.70 -103.50
N PHE A 14 29.04 -56.21 -104.73
CA PHE A 14 27.71 -56.20 -105.37
C PHE A 14 27.84 -56.41 -106.89
N LYS A 15 26.91 -57.19 -107.49
CA LYS A 15 26.93 -57.58 -108.91
C LYS A 15 25.83 -56.86 -109.69
N THR A 16 26.10 -56.53 -110.96
CA THR A 16 25.11 -56.49 -112.04
C THR A 16 25.80 -56.86 -113.36
N ASP A 17 25.17 -57.74 -114.16
CA ASP A 17 25.66 -58.15 -115.48
C ASP A 17 24.87 -57.43 -116.59
N PRO A 18 25.52 -56.72 -117.53
CA PRO A 18 24.93 -56.17 -118.77
C PRO A 18 25.46 -56.93 -120.02
N ILE A 19 25.36 -56.30 -121.22
CA ILE A 19 25.90 -56.73 -122.56
C ILE A 19 24.93 -57.65 -123.33
N LEU A 20 24.71 -57.56 -124.67
CA LEU A 20 24.67 -56.52 -125.75
C LEU A 20 24.37 -57.29 -127.06
N GLU A 21 23.88 -56.66 -128.14
CA GLU A 21 24.10 -57.17 -129.51
C GLU A 21 23.90 -56.12 -130.65
N ASP A 22 24.40 -56.45 -131.85
CA ASP A 22 24.66 -55.60 -133.03
C ASP A 22 23.39 -55.17 -133.85
N SER A 23 23.38 -54.25 -134.84
CA SER A 23 24.12 -54.37 -136.13
C SER A 23 23.79 -53.30 -137.22
N LEU A 24 24.79 -53.05 -138.10
CA LEU A 24 24.73 -52.80 -139.58
C LEU A 24 24.29 -51.45 -140.27
N LEU A 25 24.72 -51.36 -141.55
CA LEU A 25 24.72 -50.27 -142.59
C LEU A 25 23.47 -50.34 -143.54
N SER A 26 23.21 -49.53 -144.61
CA SER A 26 23.22 -48.06 -144.90
C SER A 26 22.58 -47.74 -146.32
N VAL A 27 22.42 -46.45 -146.73
CA VAL A 27 22.15 -45.83 -148.11
C VAL A 27 20.67 -45.75 -148.70
N PRO A 28 20.35 -45.12 -149.90
CA PRO A 28 20.04 -43.68 -150.28
C PRO A 28 18.56 -43.29 -150.71
N ARG A 29 18.32 -42.10 -151.34
CA ARG A 29 17.02 -41.39 -151.60
C ARG A 29 16.90 -40.59 -152.95
N ASN A 30 15.69 -40.03 -153.25
CA ASN A 30 15.42 -38.76 -154.02
C ASN A 30 14.04 -38.09 -153.63
N ASP A 31 13.77 -36.86 -154.11
CA ASP A 31 12.70 -35.84 -153.80
C ASP A 31 11.20 -36.28 -153.72
N GLY A 32 10.17 -35.52 -153.28
CA GLY A 32 9.99 -34.13 -152.75
C GLY A 32 8.51 -33.61 -152.95
N GLY A 33 7.99 -32.56 -152.26
CA GLY A 33 6.61 -32.05 -152.55
C GLY A 33 5.90 -31.03 -151.61
N GLU A 34 4.90 -30.28 -152.14
CA GLU A 34 4.27 -29.04 -151.59
C GLU A 34 3.88 -29.02 -150.09
N PHE A 35 3.56 -30.18 -149.50
CA PHE A 35 3.35 -30.35 -148.05
C PHE A 35 4.49 -29.73 -147.23
N GLU A 36 5.73 -29.87 -147.69
CA GLU A 36 6.95 -29.34 -147.07
C GLU A 36 6.90 -27.83 -146.80
N ARG A 37 6.21 -27.03 -147.63
CA ARG A 37 6.17 -25.56 -147.46
C ARG A 37 5.23 -25.10 -146.34
N ARG A 38 4.05 -25.72 -146.17
CA ARG A 38 3.20 -25.44 -145.01
C ARG A 38 3.81 -25.96 -143.72
N VAL A 39 4.47 -27.11 -143.79
CA VAL A 39 5.25 -27.70 -142.70
C VAL A 39 6.40 -26.77 -142.28
N ALA A 40 7.16 -26.22 -143.23
CA ALA A 40 8.22 -25.24 -142.96
C ALA A 40 7.70 -23.95 -142.28
N ALA A 41 6.57 -23.39 -142.73
CA ALA A 41 5.96 -22.20 -142.10
C ALA A 41 5.36 -22.50 -140.71
N GLY A 42 4.94 -23.75 -140.46
CA GLY A 42 4.60 -24.25 -139.13
C GLY A 42 5.85 -24.34 -138.24
N PHE A 43 6.93 -24.94 -138.74
CA PHE A 43 8.20 -25.06 -138.03
C PHE A 43 8.86 -23.71 -137.75
N GLN A 44 8.74 -22.70 -138.61
CA GLN A 44 9.29 -21.37 -138.34
C GLN A 44 8.57 -20.66 -137.18
N ARG A 45 7.22 -20.75 -137.12
CA ARG A 45 6.46 -20.22 -135.98
C ARG A 45 6.71 -21.00 -134.70
N ALA A 46 6.83 -22.34 -134.79
CA ALA A 46 7.27 -23.15 -133.67
C ALA A 46 8.67 -22.74 -133.20
N GLY A 47 9.62 -22.54 -134.12
CA GLY A 47 10.99 -22.11 -133.85
C GLY A 47 11.07 -20.76 -133.13
N LEU A 48 10.27 -19.77 -133.53
CA LEU A 48 10.18 -18.49 -132.82
C LEU A 48 9.57 -18.66 -131.42
N GLN A 49 8.50 -19.46 -131.27
CA GLN A 49 7.93 -19.76 -129.96
C GLN A 49 8.90 -20.54 -129.05
N PHE A 50 9.72 -21.44 -129.61
CA PHE A 50 10.79 -22.13 -128.87
C PHE A 50 11.93 -21.17 -128.52
N GLY A 51 12.30 -20.24 -129.40
CA GLY A 51 13.27 -19.18 -129.13
C GLY A 51 12.83 -18.28 -127.98
N GLU A 52 11.63 -17.71 -128.02
CA GLU A 52 11.09 -16.92 -126.92
C GLU A 52 10.96 -17.71 -125.60
N ARG A 53 10.64 -19.02 -125.67
CA ARG A 53 10.62 -19.88 -124.48
C ARG A 53 12.02 -20.13 -123.95
N ALA A 54 13.02 -20.30 -124.81
CA ALA A 54 14.42 -20.47 -124.44
C ALA A 54 14.99 -19.18 -123.83
N ASP A 55 14.71 -18.01 -124.39
CA ASP A 55 15.12 -16.71 -123.86
C ASP A 55 14.47 -16.44 -122.50
N ARG A 56 13.16 -16.71 -122.36
CA ARG A 56 12.46 -16.64 -121.07
C ARG A 56 13.03 -17.63 -120.05
N ALA A 57 13.36 -18.86 -120.45
CA ALA A 57 13.99 -19.84 -119.57
C ALA A 57 15.42 -19.43 -119.18
N ALA A 58 16.19 -18.85 -120.09
CA ALA A 58 17.52 -18.32 -119.81
C ALA A 58 17.46 -17.12 -118.85
N GLN A 59 16.46 -16.23 -119.02
CA GLN A 59 16.19 -15.15 -118.09
C GLN A 59 15.78 -15.68 -116.70
N THR A 60 14.79 -16.57 -116.61
CA THR A 60 14.34 -17.08 -115.29
C THR A 60 15.40 -17.90 -114.57
N LEU A 61 16.19 -18.71 -115.28
CA LEU A 61 17.33 -19.40 -114.69
C LEU A 61 18.39 -18.40 -114.20
N GLY A 62 18.69 -17.36 -114.97
CA GLY A 62 19.59 -16.28 -114.54
C GLY A 62 19.08 -15.56 -113.31
N GLU A 63 17.81 -15.16 -113.28
CA GLU A 63 17.19 -14.51 -112.13
C GLU A 63 17.20 -15.39 -110.88
N LEU A 64 16.92 -16.69 -111.00
CA LEU A 64 16.91 -17.63 -109.87
C LEU A 64 18.32 -17.90 -109.33
N GLU A 65 19.30 -18.09 -110.21
CA GLU A 65 20.71 -18.29 -109.88
C GLU A 65 21.29 -17.02 -109.23
N GLY A 66 21.05 -15.84 -109.82
CA GLY A 66 21.50 -14.56 -109.26
C GLY A 66 20.87 -14.24 -107.91
N LYS A 67 19.58 -14.52 -107.72
CA LYS A 67 18.91 -14.40 -106.41
C LYS A 67 19.51 -15.37 -105.39
N ARG A 68 19.78 -16.61 -105.78
CA ARG A 68 20.35 -17.62 -104.89
C ARG A 68 21.76 -17.24 -104.44
N ASP A 69 22.62 -16.89 -105.38
CA ASP A 69 24.02 -16.54 -105.11
C ASP A 69 24.11 -15.22 -104.32
N ALA A 70 23.15 -14.30 -104.47
CA ALA A 70 23.02 -13.12 -103.62
C ALA A 70 22.47 -13.42 -102.21
N ILE A 71 21.69 -14.49 -102.03
CA ILE A 71 21.26 -14.95 -100.70
C ILE A 71 22.40 -15.66 -99.97
N GLU A 72 23.16 -16.51 -100.68
CA GLU A 72 24.30 -17.24 -100.11
C GLU A 72 25.51 -16.31 -99.89
N GLY A 73 25.81 -15.42 -100.85
CA GLY A 73 26.85 -14.38 -100.78
C GLY A 73 26.35 -13.04 -100.23
N ALA A 74 25.59 -13.07 -99.14
CA ALA A 74 25.08 -11.88 -98.45
C ALA A 74 26.22 -10.96 -97.94
N PRO A 75 25.96 -9.67 -97.66
CA PRO A 75 26.98 -8.78 -97.08
C PRO A 75 27.63 -9.36 -95.83
N GLY A 76 28.95 -9.55 -95.85
CA GLY A 76 29.70 -10.19 -94.76
C GLY A 76 29.83 -11.73 -94.83
N ALA A 77 29.38 -12.38 -95.91
CA ALA A 77 29.74 -13.77 -96.22
C ALA A 77 31.23 -13.92 -96.58
N GLU A 78 31.78 -15.14 -96.52
CA GLU A 78 33.18 -15.42 -96.90
C GLU A 78 33.44 -15.13 -98.39
N GLU A 79 32.43 -15.33 -99.24
CA GLU A 79 32.45 -15.00 -100.67
C GLU A 79 31.17 -14.19 -101.00
N GLU A 80 31.29 -12.86 -101.00
CA GLU A 80 30.16 -11.96 -101.31
C GLU A 80 29.75 -12.00 -102.77
N PHE A 81 28.46 -11.77 -103.03
CA PHE A 81 27.95 -11.60 -104.37
C PHE A 81 28.67 -10.48 -105.12
N ARG A 82 29.05 -10.78 -106.37
CA ARG A 82 29.60 -9.81 -107.33
C ARG A 82 28.95 -10.04 -108.71
N PRO A 83 28.53 -8.96 -109.41
CA PRO A 83 28.00 -9.11 -110.77
C PRO A 83 29.08 -9.64 -111.71
N THR A 84 28.71 -10.64 -112.50
CA THR A 84 29.60 -11.36 -113.43
C THR A 84 29.90 -10.59 -114.71
N ARG A 85 29.11 -9.54 -115.01
CA ARG A 85 29.19 -8.67 -116.21
C ARG A 85 29.12 -9.46 -117.53
N ARG A 86 28.43 -10.61 -117.55
CA ARG A 86 28.31 -11.49 -118.72
C ARG A 86 27.23 -10.99 -119.68
N ASP A 87 27.61 -10.60 -120.90
CA ASP A 87 26.70 -10.09 -121.93
C ASP A 87 25.85 -11.19 -122.62
N SER A 88 25.02 -11.86 -121.83
CA SER A 88 24.02 -12.82 -122.28
C SER A 88 22.69 -12.54 -121.58
N ILE A 89 21.57 -13.04 -122.11
CA ILE A 89 20.26 -12.86 -121.49
C ILE A 89 20.26 -13.40 -120.05
N ARG A 90 20.84 -14.60 -119.83
CA ARG A 90 21.03 -15.18 -118.48
C ARG A 90 21.95 -14.34 -117.60
N GLY A 91 23.10 -13.88 -118.12
CA GLY A 91 24.09 -13.10 -117.35
C GLY A 91 23.55 -11.74 -116.88
N ARG A 92 22.89 -10.99 -117.76
CA ARG A 92 22.27 -9.70 -117.39
C ARG A 92 21.09 -9.90 -116.43
N ALA A 93 20.36 -11.01 -116.54
CA ALA A 93 19.29 -11.37 -115.61
C ALA A 93 19.82 -11.76 -114.23
N TYR A 94 20.90 -12.54 -114.18
CA TYR A 94 21.66 -12.88 -112.96
C TYR A 94 22.18 -11.64 -112.26
N ASP A 95 22.94 -10.79 -112.97
CA ASP A 95 23.59 -9.61 -112.39
C ASP A 95 22.54 -8.65 -111.82
N LYS A 96 21.45 -8.41 -112.56
CA LYS A 96 20.34 -7.54 -112.12
C LYS A 96 19.62 -8.10 -110.88
N ALA A 97 19.25 -9.38 -110.92
CA ALA A 97 18.45 -9.98 -109.85
C ALA A 97 19.25 -10.19 -108.56
N GLY A 98 20.52 -10.58 -108.67
CA GLY A 98 21.41 -10.73 -107.53
C GLY A 98 21.81 -9.38 -106.91
N THR A 99 22.14 -8.37 -107.73
CA THR A 99 22.43 -7.01 -107.24
C THR A 99 21.24 -6.44 -106.46
N GLN A 100 20.01 -6.67 -106.92
CA GLN A 100 18.81 -6.23 -106.20
C GLN A 100 18.72 -6.87 -104.81
N ILE A 101 18.85 -8.20 -104.70
CA ILE A 101 18.75 -8.90 -103.41
C ILE A 101 19.90 -8.50 -102.47
N TYR A 102 21.12 -8.37 -102.99
CA TYR A 102 22.27 -7.94 -102.20
C TYR A 102 22.08 -6.52 -101.65
N LEU A 103 21.54 -5.59 -102.46
CA LEU A 103 21.17 -4.24 -102.01
C LEU A 103 20.06 -4.25 -100.95
N GLU A 104 19.03 -5.08 -101.12
CA GLU A 104 17.96 -5.23 -100.12
C GLU A 104 18.50 -5.74 -98.77
N GLN A 105 19.43 -6.71 -98.79
CA GLN A 105 20.10 -7.19 -97.58
C GLN A 105 21.02 -6.13 -96.95
N LEU A 106 21.83 -5.45 -97.76
CA LEU A 106 22.76 -4.41 -97.30
C LEU A 106 22.02 -3.23 -96.66
N ASP A 107 20.86 -2.84 -97.21
CA ASP A 107 20.00 -1.81 -96.63
C ASP A 107 19.45 -2.23 -95.25
N GLN A 108 19.11 -3.51 -95.06
CA GLN A 108 18.67 -4.02 -93.76
C GLN A 108 19.80 -4.06 -92.74
N THR A 109 21.01 -4.51 -93.11
CA THR A 109 22.19 -4.46 -92.23
C THR A 109 22.47 -3.02 -91.79
N MET A 110 22.47 -2.08 -92.74
CA MET A 110 22.63 -0.64 -92.45
C MET A 110 21.58 -0.11 -91.47
N ILE A 111 20.29 -0.45 -91.63
CA ILE A 111 19.23 -0.03 -90.70
C ILE A 111 19.52 -0.54 -89.29
N ASN A 112 19.85 -1.82 -89.17
CA ASN A 112 20.08 -2.47 -87.88
C ASN A 112 21.28 -1.90 -87.15
N GLU A 113 22.39 -1.65 -87.85
CA GLU A 113 23.62 -1.13 -87.25
C GLU A 113 23.53 0.38 -86.94
N GLN A 114 22.89 1.18 -87.80
CA GLN A 114 22.57 2.59 -87.47
C GLN A 114 21.63 2.68 -86.25
N LYS A 115 20.66 1.77 -86.14
CA LYS A 115 19.77 1.67 -84.98
C LYS A 115 20.54 1.27 -83.72
N ALA A 116 21.43 0.29 -83.78
CA ALA A 116 22.28 -0.11 -82.65
C ALA A 116 23.20 1.03 -82.19
N ALA A 117 23.76 1.81 -83.12
CA ALA A 117 24.52 3.02 -82.82
C ALA A 117 23.66 4.08 -82.12
N TYR A 118 22.40 4.27 -82.56
CA TYR A 118 21.44 5.16 -81.90
C TYR A 118 21.00 4.69 -80.51
N GLU A 119 20.81 3.39 -80.30
CA GLU A 119 20.48 2.84 -78.97
C GLU A 119 21.64 3.02 -77.99
N LYS A 120 22.88 2.77 -78.44
CA LYS A 120 24.09 2.88 -77.62
C LYS A 120 24.52 4.34 -77.34
N TYR A 121 24.39 5.23 -78.32
CA TYR A 121 24.94 6.59 -78.25
C TYR A 121 23.93 7.72 -78.42
N GLY A 122 22.65 7.44 -78.68
CA GLY A 122 21.61 8.46 -78.96
C GLY A 122 21.29 9.43 -77.82
N GLN A 123 21.87 9.24 -76.63
CA GLN A 123 21.87 10.25 -75.56
C GLN A 123 22.98 11.31 -75.69
N SER A 124 24.01 11.06 -76.50
CA SER A 124 25.18 11.90 -76.70
C SER A 124 25.35 12.22 -78.20
N PRO A 125 24.85 13.37 -78.70
CA PRO A 125 24.85 13.68 -80.13
C PRO A 125 26.21 13.53 -80.82
N GLU A 126 27.29 14.01 -80.18
CA GLU A 126 28.65 13.90 -80.75
C GLU A 126 29.11 12.44 -80.85
N LYS A 127 28.97 11.64 -79.78
CA LYS A 127 29.33 10.21 -79.80
C LYS A 127 28.50 9.41 -80.83
N LEU A 128 27.24 9.79 -81.03
CA LEU A 128 26.40 9.19 -82.07
C LEU A 128 26.90 9.56 -83.47
N LYS A 129 27.25 10.82 -83.72
CA LYS A 129 27.81 11.28 -84.99
C LYS A 129 29.11 10.55 -85.33
N ASP A 130 30.01 10.42 -84.35
CA ASP A 130 31.27 9.69 -84.52
C ASP A 130 31.03 8.21 -84.84
N ALA A 131 30.10 7.55 -84.12
CA ALA A 131 29.74 6.16 -84.38
C ALA A 131 29.09 5.95 -85.77
N LEU A 132 28.21 6.86 -86.21
CA LEU A 132 27.57 6.77 -87.53
C LEU A 132 28.57 7.03 -88.67
N ASN A 133 29.55 7.92 -88.48
CA ASN A 133 30.61 8.14 -89.47
C ASN A 133 31.52 6.91 -89.60
N ALA A 134 31.99 6.36 -88.48
CA ALA A 134 32.80 5.13 -88.48
C ALA A 134 32.06 3.96 -89.13
N LEU A 135 30.76 3.83 -88.86
CA LEU A 135 29.89 2.81 -89.46
C LEU A 135 29.79 2.99 -90.99
N ARG A 136 29.57 4.22 -91.48
CA ARG A 136 29.54 4.51 -92.93
C ARG A 136 30.82 4.02 -93.59
N ASP A 137 31.96 4.38 -93.02
CA ASP A 137 33.27 4.11 -93.61
C ASP A 137 33.58 2.61 -93.62
N ASP A 138 33.13 1.86 -92.60
CA ASP A 138 33.22 0.40 -92.56
C ASP A 138 32.42 -0.26 -93.70
N HIS A 139 31.12 0.04 -93.83
CA HIS A 139 30.28 -0.48 -94.91
C HIS A 139 30.84 -0.15 -96.31
N MET A 140 31.25 1.10 -96.53
CA MET A 140 31.79 1.55 -97.81
C MET A 140 33.10 0.84 -98.20
N SER A 141 33.87 0.34 -97.23
CA SER A 141 35.14 -0.34 -97.48
C SER A 141 35.00 -1.86 -97.69
N LYS A 142 33.99 -2.49 -97.08
CA LYS A 142 33.83 -3.97 -97.09
C LYS A 142 32.74 -4.47 -98.03
N HIS A 143 31.59 -3.80 -98.05
CA HIS A 143 30.34 -4.38 -98.56
C HIS A 143 29.77 -3.64 -99.78
N VAL A 144 30.44 -2.59 -100.25
CA VAL A 144 29.95 -1.70 -101.31
C VAL A 144 30.91 -1.74 -102.49
N PHE A 145 30.43 -2.19 -103.64
CA PHE A 145 31.17 -2.15 -104.92
C PHE A 145 30.88 -0.87 -105.71
N GLU A 146 31.74 -0.55 -106.67
CA GLU A 146 31.81 0.74 -107.36
C GLU A 146 30.47 1.19 -107.97
N GLU A 147 29.75 0.25 -108.58
CA GLU A 147 28.48 0.51 -109.26
C GLU A 147 27.36 1.03 -108.34
N ILE A 148 27.36 0.66 -107.05
CA ILE A 148 26.30 1.00 -106.08
C ILE A 148 26.73 2.07 -105.06
N ALA A 149 28.01 2.43 -105.04
CA ALA A 149 28.61 3.32 -104.04
C ALA A 149 27.93 4.71 -103.91
N PRO A 150 27.54 5.41 -105.00
CA PRO A 150 26.92 6.74 -104.88
C PRO A 150 25.52 6.69 -104.25
N GLU A 151 24.71 5.71 -104.64
CA GLU A 151 23.33 5.54 -104.19
C GLU A 151 23.27 5.11 -102.73
N TYR A 152 24.10 4.11 -102.37
CA TYR A 152 24.19 3.61 -101.01
C TYR A 152 24.68 4.68 -100.02
N LYS A 153 25.71 5.46 -100.38
CA LYS A 153 26.22 6.54 -99.53
C LYS A 153 25.15 7.59 -99.24
N LEU A 154 24.37 8.00 -100.26
CA LEU A 154 23.29 8.98 -100.09
C LEU A 154 22.18 8.44 -99.17
N ALA A 155 21.82 7.16 -99.31
CA ALA A 155 20.86 6.50 -98.42
C ALA A 155 21.37 6.45 -96.96
N PHE A 156 22.65 6.10 -96.75
CA PHE A 156 23.28 6.07 -95.44
C PHE A 156 23.25 7.46 -94.78
N GLU A 157 23.77 8.49 -95.45
CA GLU A 157 23.92 9.84 -94.89
C GLU A 157 22.56 10.50 -94.60
N SER A 158 21.54 10.24 -95.43
CA SER A 158 20.16 10.68 -95.20
C SER A 158 19.54 10.09 -93.92
N ARG A 159 19.77 8.80 -93.64
CA ARG A 159 19.27 8.12 -92.43
C ARG A 159 20.08 8.51 -91.19
N ALA A 160 21.41 8.55 -91.29
CA ALA A 160 22.30 8.99 -90.22
C ALA A 160 21.99 10.42 -89.75
N THR A 161 21.73 11.35 -90.68
CA THR A 161 21.36 12.74 -90.37
C THR A 161 20.07 12.82 -89.55
N LYS A 162 19.05 12.03 -89.89
CA LYS A 162 17.78 11.97 -89.13
C LYS A 162 17.99 11.48 -87.70
N LEU A 163 18.82 10.46 -87.50
CA LEU A 163 19.15 9.93 -86.17
C LEU A 163 19.94 10.96 -85.32
N TYR A 164 20.91 11.65 -85.92
CA TYR A 164 21.66 12.72 -85.25
C TYR A 164 20.76 13.90 -84.85
N GLU A 165 19.86 14.35 -85.74
CA GLU A 165 18.88 15.38 -85.39
C GLU A 165 17.93 14.96 -84.26
N ALA A 166 17.46 13.71 -84.26
CA ALA A 166 16.60 13.18 -83.21
C ALA A 166 17.33 13.18 -81.85
N SER A 167 18.60 12.77 -81.81
CA SER A 167 19.43 12.83 -80.62
C SER A 167 19.61 14.27 -80.10
N LYS A 168 19.91 15.23 -81.00
CA LYS A 168 20.07 16.65 -80.65
C LYS A 168 18.77 17.25 -80.09
N LYS A 169 17.62 16.94 -80.70
CA LYS A 169 16.29 17.37 -80.23
C LYS A 169 15.97 16.77 -78.85
N ALA A 170 16.25 15.48 -78.64
CA ALA A 170 16.05 14.82 -77.35
C ALA A 170 16.96 15.38 -76.24
N ALA A 171 18.23 15.67 -76.53
CA ALA A 171 19.16 16.28 -75.59
C ALA A 171 18.68 17.68 -75.15
N ALA A 172 18.25 18.53 -76.10
CA ALA A 172 17.70 19.85 -75.79
C ALA A 172 16.41 19.78 -74.95
N ALA A 173 15.52 18.82 -75.23
CA ALA A 173 14.32 18.60 -74.42
C ALA A 173 14.64 18.18 -72.98
N ARG A 174 15.62 17.28 -72.77
CA ARG A 174 16.09 16.88 -71.43
C ARG A 174 16.69 18.06 -70.66
N ALA A 175 17.51 18.89 -71.31
CA ALA A 175 18.10 20.08 -70.69
C ALA A 175 17.01 21.08 -70.21
N ARG A 176 15.99 21.34 -71.03
CA ARG A 176 14.84 22.18 -70.65
C ARG A 176 14.06 21.59 -69.48
N ALA A 177 13.80 20.28 -69.48
CA ALA A 177 13.09 19.61 -68.39
C ALA A 177 13.90 19.63 -67.07
N ALA A 178 15.23 19.49 -67.13
CA ALA A 178 16.10 19.62 -65.97
C ALA A 178 16.08 21.04 -65.38
N ALA A 179 16.19 22.07 -66.23
CA ALA A 179 16.11 23.47 -65.81
C ALA A 179 14.74 23.81 -65.17
N ALA A 180 13.64 23.33 -65.75
CA ALA A 180 12.30 23.52 -65.18
C ALA A 180 12.13 22.85 -63.80
N ARG A 181 12.68 21.65 -63.60
CA ARG A 181 12.69 20.96 -62.29
C ARG A 181 13.52 21.72 -61.25
N ALA A 182 14.70 22.22 -61.63
CA ALA A 182 15.55 23.01 -60.73
C ALA A 182 14.87 24.32 -60.29
N ALA A 183 14.20 25.02 -61.22
CA ALA A 183 13.43 26.22 -60.90
C ALA A 183 12.25 25.92 -59.95
N ALA A 184 11.51 24.82 -60.19
CA ALA A 184 10.41 24.41 -59.32
C ALA A 184 10.88 24.05 -57.89
N ALA A 185 11.99 23.32 -57.76
CA ALA A 185 12.58 22.99 -56.46
C ALA A 185 13.05 24.25 -55.69
N SER A 186 13.72 25.17 -56.38
CA SER A 186 14.19 26.45 -55.80
C SER A 186 13.04 27.35 -55.31
N ARG A 187 11.87 27.27 -55.95
CA ARG A 187 10.65 27.96 -55.50
C ARG A 187 10.01 27.27 -54.29
N ALA A 188 9.96 25.94 -54.27
CA ALA A 188 9.42 25.19 -53.14
C ALA A 188 10.23 25.41 -51.86
N GLN A 189 11.56 25.34 -51.95
CA GLN A 189 12.46 25.61 -50.81
C GLN A 189 12.29 27.03 -50.26
N TYR A 190 12.17 28.03 -51.14
CA TYR A 190 11.93 29.41 -50.72
C TYR A 190 10.60 29.56 -49.97
N LEU A 191 9.51 28.97 -50.48
CA LEU A 191 8.20 29.02 -49.83
C LEU A 191 8.17 28.30 -48.48
N GLU A 192 8.98 27.27 -48.27
CA GLU A 192 9.07 26.59 -46.97
C GLU A 192 9.85 27.44 -45.95
N ALA A 193 11.02 27.96 -46.33
CA ALA A 193 11.80 28.87 -45.47
C ALA A 193 10.99 30.10 -45.03
N GLN A 194 10.12 30.64 -45.90
CA GLN A 194 9.22 31.73 -45.51
C GLN A 194 8.19 31.31 -44.45
N LYS A 195 7.73 30.05 -44.39
CA LYS A 195 6.86 29.59 -43.29
C LYS A 195 7.62 29.51 -41.97
N GLU A 196 8.85 29.00 -42.00
CA GLU A 196 9.73 28.94 -40.82
C GLU A 196 9.97 30.35 -40.27
N ASN A 197 10.27 31.31 -41.15
CA ASN A 197 10.36 32.73 -40.81
C ASN A 197 9.08 33.25 -40.14
N MET A 198 7.88 32.87 -40.60
CA MET A 198 6.63 33.29 -39.93
C MET A 198 6.47 32.70 -38.53
N ILE A 199 6.88 31.45 -38.31
CA ILE A 199 6.78 30.79 -36.99
C ILE A 199 7.74 31.45 -36.00
N ASP A 200 8.97 31.73 -36.42
CA ASP A 200 9.94 32.41 -35.56
C ASP A 200 9.55 33.88 -35.32
N LEU A 201 9.01 34.57 -36.32
CA LEU A 201 8.43 35.91 -36.18
C LEU A 201 7.24 35.91 -35.21
N GLN A 202 6.38 34.89 -35.24
CA GLN A 202 5.29 34.72 -34.28
C GLN A 202 5.81 34.55 -32.85
N ARG A 203 6.84 33.72 -32.66
CA ARG A 203 7.46 33.49 -31.34
C ARG A 203 8.10 34.76 -30.80
N GLN A 204 8.79 35.52 -31.64
CA GLN A 204 9.33 36.82 -31.26
C GLN A 204 8.22 37.82 -30.89
N ALA A 205 7.13 37.85 -31.67
CA ALA A 205 5.96 38.68 -31.37
C ALA A 205 5.29 38.32 -30.03
N MET A 206 5.17 37.04 -29.70
CA MET A 206 4.66 36.57 -28.40
C MET A 206 5.60 36.91 -27.22
N ASN A 207 6.91 36.88 -27.43
CA ASN A 207 7.89 37.08 -26.35
C ASN A 207 8.22 38.54 -26.06
N MET A 208 8.25 39.40 -27.10
CA MET A 208 8.73 40.78 -27.00
C MET A 208 7.64 41.81 -27.35
N GLY A 209 6.49 41.37 -27.84
CA GLY A 209 5.44 42.27 -28.34
C GLY A 209 4.71 43.10 -27.29
N ALA A 210 4.87 42.81 -26.00
CA ALA A 210 4.33 43.65 -24.94
C ALA A 210 5.09 44.98 -24.77
N ASP A 211 6.37 45.01 -25.17
CA ASP A 211 7.29 46.15 -25.04
C ASP A 211 7.29 46.98 -26.34
N PRO A 212 7.14 48.32 -26.31
CA PRO A 212 7.29 49.19 -27.47
C PRO A 212 8.60 49.00 -28.26
N ASP A 213 9.74 48.77 -27.60
CA ASP A 213 11.03 48.56 -28.28
C ASP A 213 11.06 47.20 -29.00
N GLY A 214 10.44 46.18 -28.38
CA GLY A 214 10.24 44.87 -28.99
C GLY A 214 9.30 44.93 -30.20
N GLU A 215 8.14 45.59 -30.06
CA GLU A 215 7.18 45.82 -31.14
C GLU A 215 7.83 46.55 -32.33
N SER A 216 8.72 47.51 -32.10
CA SER A 216 9.51 48.14 -33.17
C SER A 216 10.42 47.14 -33.90
N ALA A 217 11.21 46.35 -33.16
CA ALA A 217 12.14 45.37 -33.75
C ALA A 217 11.43 44.28 -34.58
N ILE A 218 10.24 43.85 -34.14
CA ILE A 218 9.41 42.88 -34.88
C ILE A 218 8.87 43.49 -36.17
N ASN A 219 8.49 44.77 -36.16
CA ASN A 219 8.04 45.48 -37.36
C ASN A 219 9.19 45.68 -38.38
N ASP A 220 10.41 45.98 -37.92
CA ASP A 220 11.59 46.01 -38.79
C ASP A 220 11.82 44.65 -39.48
N GLN A 221 11.69 43.54 -38.74
CA GLN A 221 11.80 42.19 -39.33
C GLN A 221 10.67 41.88 -40.32
N LEU A 222 9.44 42.34 -40.05
CA LEU A 222 8.30 42.22 -40.98
C LEU A 222 8.56 42.95 -42.29
N ASP A 223 9.17 44.14 -42.25
CA ASP A 223 9.51 44.92 -43.45
C ASP A 223 10.69 44.33 -44.23
N LEU A 224 11.66 43.69 -43.56
CA LEU A 224 12.68 42.87 -44.23
C LEU A 224 12.06 41.70 -44.98
N ILE A 225 11.10 40.99 -44.38
CA ILE A 225 10.40 39.87 -45.02
C ILE A 225 9.55 40.35 -46.21
N ARG A 226 8.82 41.47 -46.08
CA ARG A 226 8.10 42.11 -47.21
C ARG A 226 9.05 42.45 -48.36
N THR A 227 10.22 43.00 -48.05
CA THR A 227 11.24 43.37 -49.05
C THR A 227 11.79 42.13 -49.78
N ASP A 228 12.09 41.04 -49.07
CA ASP A 228 12.53 39.78 -49.66
C ASP A 228 11.44 39.14 -50.54
N LEU A 229 10.18 39.13 -50.09
CA LEU A 229 9.04 38.65 -50.88
C LEU A 229 8.85 39.46 -52.18
N GLN A 230 9.00 40.78 -52.13
CA GLN A 230 8.95 41.63 -53.31
C GLN A 230 10.13 41.35 -54.27
N ALA A 231 11.35 41.17 -53.76
CA ALA A 231 12.51 40.78 -54.57
C ALA A 231 12.35 39.38 -55.20
N ALA A 232 11.74 38.43 -54.49
CA ALA A 232 11.40 37.10 -54.99
C ALA A 232 10.30 37.14 -56.07
N ALA A 233 9.37 38.11 -56.02
CA ALA A 233 8.40 38.33 -57.08
C ALA A 233 9.04 39.01 -58.32
N ALA A 234 9.85 40.05 -58.11
CA ALA A 234 10.53 40.77 -59.18
C ALA A 234 11.51 39.88 -59.97
N SER A 235 12.18 38.94 -59.29
CA SER A 235 13.04 37.93 -59.91
C SER A 235 12.27 36.76 -60.56
N GLY A 236 10.94 36.73 -60.46
CA GLY A 236 10.10 35.67 -61.02
C GLY A 236 10.13 34.34 -60.25
N ARG A 237 10.74 34.30 -59.06
CA ARG A 237 10.81 33.11 -58.20
C ARG A 237 9.43 32.74 -57.64
N ILE A 238 8.62 33.75 -57.30
CA ILE A 238 7.20 33.63 -56.92
C ILE A 238 6.35 34.57 -57.79
N THR A 239 5.02 34.46 -57.73
CA THR A 239 4.14 35.43 -58.38
C THR A 239 3.88 36.63 -57.48
N GLN A 240 3.58 37.79 -58.07
CA GLN A 240 3.21 39.01 -57.34
C GLN A 240 2.10 38.76 -56.30
N LYS A 241 1.01 38.08 -56.71
CA LYS A 241 -0.09 37.66 -55.83
C LYS A 241 0.32 36.72 -54.68
N GLN A 242 1.43 35.98 -54.81
CA GLN A 242 1.98 35.18 -53.71
C GLN A 242 2.78 36.04 -52.73
N ALA A 243 3.56 37.01 -53.21
CA ALA A 243 4.27 37.96 -52.35
C ALA A 243 3.30 38.80 -51.51
N GLU A 244 2.22 39.30 -52.13
CA GLU A 244 1.13 40.01 -51.47
C GLU A 244 0.50 39.15 -50.36
N LYS A 245 0.01 37.95 -50.69
CA LYS A 245 -0.62 37.05 -49.72
C LYS A 245 0.32 36.63 -48.57
N LEU A 246 1.60 36.42 -48.85
CA LEU A 246 2.59 36.10 -47.81
C LEU A 246 2.91 37.31 -46.92
N SER A 247 2.91 38.52 -47.48
CA SER A 247 3.11 39.77 -46.73
C SER A 247 1.91 40.10 -45.82
N GLU A 248 0.69 39.86 -46.30
CA GLU A 248 -0.54 39.94 -45.50
C GLU A 248 -0.52 38.90 -44.36
N GLY A 249 -0.18 37.65 -44.67
CA GLY A 249 -0.04 36.58 -43.68
C GLY A 249 1.01 36.90 -42.61
N ALA A 250 2.15 37.47 -43.01
CA ALA A 250 3.19 37.91 -42.09
C ALA A 250 2.69 38.98 -41.11
N ALA A 251 2.00 40.00 -41.63
CA ALA A 251 1.42 41.06 -40.81
C ALA A 251 0.37 40.52 -39.83
N LEU A 252 -0.49 39.58 -40.27
CA LEU A 252 -1.48 38.92 -39.42
C LEU A 252 -0.81 38.08 -38.31
N THR A 253 0.30 37.40 -38.62
CA THR A 253 1.05 36.59 -37.66
C THR A 253 1.73 37.45 -36.59
N VAL A 254 2.36 38.57 -36.98
CA VAL A 254 2.89 39.55 -36.01
C VAL A 254 1.75 40.08 -35.15
N ALA A 255 0.68 40.58 -35.79
CA ALA A 255 -0.47 41.16 -35.11
C ALA A 255 -1.05 40.24 -34.02
N ARG A 256 -1.24 38.95 -34.33
CA ARG A 256 -1.72 37.96 -33.36
C ARG A 256 -0.71 37.69 -32.23
N GLY A 257 0.59 37.58 -32.55
CA GLY A 257 1.63 37.35 -31.55
C GLY A 257 1.75 38.50 -30.56
N THR A 258 1.73 39.74 -31.05
CA THR A 258 1.84 40.95 -30.22
C THR A 258 0.59 41.20 -29.37
N ILE A 259 -0.61 40.86 -29.89
CA ILE A 259 -1.85 40.82 -29.07
C ILE A 259 -1.72 39.80 -27.93
N GLN A 260 -1.23 38.59 -28.22
CA GLN A 260 -1.03 37.56 -27.20
C GLN A 260 -0.02 38.01 -26.13
N ALA A 261 1.11 38.62 -26.53
CA ALA A 261 2.10 39.16 -25.60
C ALA A 261 1.50 40.20 -24.64
N LYS A 262 0.67 41.12 -25.16
CA LYS A 262 0.01 42.16 -24.36
C LYS A 262 -1.07 41.61 -23.43
N PHE A 263 -1.75 40.52 -23.81
CA PHE A 263 -2.64 39.77 -22.91
C PHE A 263 -1.85 39.01 -21.83
N ASP A 264 -0.74 38.37 -22.20
CA ASP A 264 0.07 37.58 -21.27
C ASP A 264 0.79 38.45 -20.24
N ALA A 265 1.10 39.70 -20.58
CA ALA A 265 1.69 40.71 -19.71
C ALA A 265 0.74 41.33 -18.66
N ALA A 266 -0.57 41.11 -18.76
CA ALA A 266 -1.50 41.48 -17.68
C ALA A 266 -1.35 40.50 -16.49
N GLU A 267 -1.35 41.01 -15.26
CA GLU A 267 -1.03 40.19 -14.08
C GLU A 267 -2.24 39.36 -13.61
N THR A 268 -3.42 39.96 -13.61
CA THR A 268 -4.65 39.34 -13.07
C THR A 268 -5.58 38.82 -14.17
N ALA A 269 -6.40 37.81 -13.84
CA ALA A 269 -7.43 37.32 -14.75
C ALA A 269 -8.49 38.39 -15.10
N ASP A 270 -8.70 39.37 -14.21
CA ASP A 270 -9.57 40.53 -14.42
C ASP A 270 -9.02 41.52 -15.46
N GLU A 271 -7.74 41.86 -15.37
CA GLU A 271 -7.06 42.69 -16.39
C GLU A 271 -6.99 41.98 -17.75
N LYS A 272 -6.78 40.66 -17.75
CA LYS A 272 -6.84 39.82 -18.97
C LYS A 272 -8.22 39.85 -19.62
N ALA A 273 -9.29 39.75 -18.83
CA ALA A 273 -10.66 39.87 -19.33
C ALA A 273 -10.95 41.28 -19.90
N ALA A 274 -10.52 42.33 -19.19
CA ALA A 274 -10.66 43.72 -19.63
C ALA A 274 -9.91 43.98 -20.95
N PHE A 275 -8.65 43.54 -21.08
CA PHE A 275 -7.87 43.64 -22.30
C PHE A 275 -8.58 42.95 -23.49
N ALA A 276 -9.13 41.75 -23.28
CA ALA A 276 -9.82 41.00 -24.32
C ALA A 276 -11.09 41.69 -24.82
N GLU A 277 -11.83 42.37 -23.93
CA GLU A 277 -13.00 43.17 -24.26
C GLU A 277 -12.62 44.49 -24.96
N ASP A 278 -11.64 45.21 -24.41
CA ASP A 278 -11.20 46.51 -24.92
C ASP A 278 -10.49 46.41 -26.27
N LEU A 279 -9.80 45.31 -26.57
CA LEU A 279 -9.26 45.02 -27.91
C LEU A 279 -10.36 45.09 -28.99
N LYS A 280 -11.54 44.49 -28.73
CA LYS A 280 -12.66 44.50 -29.68
C LYS A 280 -13.30 45.89 -29.78
N LYS A 281 -13.41 46.62 -28.67
CA LYS A 281 -13.91 48.00 -28.65
C LYS A 281 -12.99 48.95 -29.42
N ALA A 282 -11.69 48.90 -29.15
CA ALA A 282 -10.67 49.74 -29.80
C ALA A 282 -10.64 49.49 -31.31
N TRP A 283 -10.81 48.23 -31.76
CA TRP A 283 -10.86 47.91 -33.18
C TRP A 283 -12.12 48.45 -33.85
N LEU A 284 -13.28 48.32 -33.20
CA LEU A 284 -14.54 48.92 -33.68
C LEU A 284 -14.51 50.46 -33.69
N ALA A 285 -13.67 51.06 -32.85
CA ALA A 285 -13.44 52.51 -32.79
C ALA A 285 -12.35 53.02 -33.75
N ASP A 286 -11.68 52.12 -34.51
CA ASP A 286 -10.59 52.43 -35.44
C ASP A 286 -9.40 53.15 -34.76
N ASP A 287 -9.10 52.79 -33.50
CA ASP A 287 -8.09 53.46 -32.66
C ASP A 287 -6.67 53.34 -33.25
N GLU A 288 -5.99 54.48 -33.43
CA GLU A 288 -4.64 54.56 -33.98
C GLU A 288 -3.60 53.81 -33.12
N LYS A 289 -3.83 53.68 -31.81
CA LYS A 289 -2.98 52.91 -30.89
C LYS A 289 -2.93 51.42 -31.21
N LEU A 290 -3.86 50.93 -32.03
CA LEU A 290 -3.83 49.56 -32.52
C LEU A 290 -2.82 49.34 -33.66
N GLY A 291 -2.17 50.36 -34.21
CA GLY A 291 -1.08 50.20 -35.18
C GLY A 291 -1.36 49.15 -36.26
N ILE A 292 -0.65 48.01 -36.20
CA ILE A 292 -0.81 46.88 -37.15
C ILE A 292 -2.14 46.11 -37.00
N TYR A 293 -2.78 46.07 -35.82
CA TYR A 293 -4.04 45.34 -35.60
C TYR A 293 -5.23 46.03 -36.28
N ARG A 294 -5.14 47.35 -36.52
CA ARG A 294 -6.17 48.17 -37.17
C ARG A 294 -6.62 47.58 -38.52
N ASN A 295 -5.69 46.99 -39.28
CA ASN A 295 -5.95 46.43 -40.61
C ASN A 295 -6.34 44.93 -40.60
N MET A 296 -6.50 44.29 -39.42
CA MET A 296 -6.95 42.90 -39.36
C MET A 296 -8.42 42.75 -39.79
N PRO A 297 -8.81 41.66 -40.47
CA PRO A 297 -10.22 41.37 -40.74
C PRO A 297 -11.04 41.24 -39.45
N PHE A 298 -12.29 41.72 -39.49
CA PHE A 298 -13.21 41.65 -38.34
C PHE A 298 -13.35 40.23 -37.78
N GLU A 299 -13.48 39.22 -38.66
CA GLU A 299 -13.59 37.81 -38.28
C GLU A 299 -12.37 37.29 -37.50
N ASP A 300 -11.17 37.82 -37.79
CA ASP A 300 -9.95 37.45 -37.07
C ASP A 300 -9.88 38.11 -35.69
N ILE A 301 -10.21 39.41 -35.59
CA ILE A 301 -10.24 40.14 -34.31
C ILE A 301 -11.31 39.56 -33.38
N GLU A 302 -12.50 39.23 -33.90
CA GLU A 302 -13.57 38.62 -33.12
C GLU A 302 -13.16 37.24 -32.57
N LYS A 303 -12.49 36.40 -33.39
CA LYS A 303 -11.98 35.10 -32.94
C LYS A 303 -10.87 35.22 -31.90
N VAL A 304 -9.97 36.19 -32.04
CA VAL A 304 -8.90 36.44 -31.06
C VAL A 304 -9.49 36.94 -29.73
N SER A 305 -10.31 37.99 -29.75
CA SER A 305 -10.99 38.52 -28.56
C SER A 305 -11.81 37.44 -27.83
N ALA A 306 -12.62 36.65 -28.56
CA ALA A 306 -13.39 35.55 -27.97
C ALA A 306 -12.55 34.32 -27.56
N GLY A 307 -11.28 34.23 -27.97
CA GLY A 307 -10.29 33.32 -27.41
C GLY A 307 -9.86 33.81 -26.03
N LEU A 308 -9.27 35.00 -26.00
CA LEU A 308 -8.72 35.64 -24.80
C LEU A 308 -9.76 35.79 -23.68
N GLN A 309 -11.03 36.09 -24.00
CA GLN A 309 -12.11 36.13 -23.01
C GLN A 309 -12.32 34.77 -22.32
N ARG A 310 -12.32 33.66 -23.07
CA ARG A 310 -12.49 32.31 -22.49
C ARG A 310 -11.27 31.90 -21.66
N ASP A 311 -10.08 32.29 -22.09
CA ASP A 311 -8.85 31.99 -21.35
C ASP A 311 -8.81 32.76 -20.02
N ALA A 312 -9.25 34.03 -20.01
CA ALA A 312 -9.41 34.83 -18.79
C ALA A 312 -10.52 34.27 -17.86
N GLU A 313 -11.65 33.82 -18.41
CA GLU A 313 -12.71 33.14 -17.64
C GLU A 313 -12.22 31.82 -17.00
N GLN A 314 -11.39 31.04 -17.71
CA GLN A 314 -10.79 29.82 -17.16
C GLN A 314 -9.82 30.13 -16.01
N LEU A 315 -8.99 31.18 -16.13
CA LEU A 315 -8.12 31.64 -15.04
C LEU A 315 -8.92 32.06 -13.80
N ARG A 316 -9.97 32.89 -13.98
CA ARG A 316 -10.89 33.27 -12.88
C ARG A 316 -11.53 32.06 -12.18
N LEU A 317 -11.89 31.03 -12.95
CA LEU A 317 -12.47 29.80 -12.38
C LEU A 317 -11.42 28.99 -11.60
N ALA A 318 -10.19 28.91 -12.10
CA ALA A 318 -9.08 28.24 -11.44
C ALA A 318 -8.70 28.95 -10.12
N GLU A 319 -8.49 30.27 -10.14
CA GLU A 319 -8.24 31.09 -8.94
C GLU A 319 -9.36 30.91 -7.90
N LYS A 320 -10.62 30.89 -8.33
CA LYS A 320 -11.76 30.65 -7.44
C LYS A 320 -11.72 29.25 -6.81
N GLN A 321 -11.38 28.21 -7.58
CA GLN A 321 -11.28 26.84 -7.07
C GLN A 321 -10.12 26.68 -6.09
N GLU A 322 -8.97 27.29 -6.36
CA GLU A 322 -7.80 27.31 -5.47
C GLU A 322 -8.12 28.04 -4.14
N ASN A 323 -8.74 29.22 -4.22
CA ASN A 323 -9.19 29.96 -3.04
C ASN A 323 -10.23 29.17 -2.22
N GLN A 324 -11.14 28.43 -2.87
CA GLN A 324 -12.11 27.56 -2.19
C GLN A 324 -11.46 26.34 -1.52
N ALA A 325 -10.47 25.72 -2.17
CA ALA A 325 -9.70 24.64 -1.57
C ALA A 325 -8.91 25.12 -0.34
N ARG A 326 -8.25 26.28 -0.43
CA ARG A 326 -7.49 26.86 0.69
C ARG A 326 -8.39 27.33 1.82
N ALA A 327 -9.59 27.83 1.53
CA ALA A 327 -10.62 28.13 2.53
C ALA A 327 -11.02 26.88 3.33
N SER A 328 -11.33 25.76 2.65
CA SER A 328 -11.67 24.49 3.31
C SER A 328 -10.52 23.95 4.18
N GLU A 329 -9.28 24.03 3.70
CA GLU A 329 -8.10 23.61 4.46
C GLU A 329 -7.91 24.46 5.74
N LEU A 330 -8.20 25.77 5.67
CA LEU A 330 -8.18 26.66 6.83
C LEU A 330 -9.33 26.38 7.80
N GLU A 331 -10.52 25.99 7.34
CA GLU A 331 -11.64 25.58 8.20
C GLU A 331 -11.29 24.32 9.03
N ASP A 332 -10.68 23.31 8.39
CA ASP A 332 -10.20 22.11 9.08
C ASP A 332 -9.10 22.45 10.11
N LEU A 333 -8.13 23.29 9.73
CA LEU A 333 -7.05 23.74 10.63
C LEU A 333 -7.56 24.58 11.81
N ILE A 334 -8.62 25.38 11.63
CA ILE A 334 -9.30 26.11 12.72
C ILE A 334 -9.89 25.12 13.73
N ALA A 335 -10.54 24.05 13.26
CA ALA A 335 -11.11 23.04 14.14
C ALA A 335 -10.03 22.30 14.94
N ASP A 336 -8.92 21.92 14.28
CA ASP A 336 -7.77 21.27 14.93
C ASP A 336 -7.06 22.18 15.94
N ASP A 337 -6.86 23.46 15.64
CA ASP A 337 -6.26 24.43 16.58
C ASP A 337 -7.13 24.66 17.83
N VAL A 338 -8.44 24.83 17.66
CA VAL A 338 -9.38 25.00 18.78
C VAL A 338 -9.46 23.72 19.62
N ALA A 339 -9.48 22.54 18.99
CA ALA A 339 -9.46 21.26 19.69
C ALA A 339 -8.14 21.04 20.46
N SER A 340 -6.99 21.32 19.85
CA SER A 340 -5.67 21.20 20.47
C SER A 340 -5.51 22.18 21.64
N MET A 341 -5.94 23.43 21.48
CA MET A 341 -5.98 24.43 22.55
C MET A 341 -6.81 23.93 23.75
N GLY A 342 -8.00 23.37 23.50
CA GLY A 342 -8.87 22.85 24.55
C GLY A 342 -8.34 21.61 25.26
N ALA A 343 -7.58 20.76 24.56
CA ALA A 343 -7.04 19.52 25.09
C ALA A 343 -5.66 19.68 25.78
N THR A 344 -4.84 20.63 25.35
CA THR A 344 -3.42 20.73 25.73
C THR A 344 -2.96 22.12 26.18
N GLY A 345 -3.79 23.14 26.02
CA GLY A 345 -3.40 24.55 26.20
C GLY A 345 -2.48 25.08 25.09
N GLN A 346 -2.14 24.25 24.10
CA GLN A 346 -1.28 24.59 22.97
C GLN A 346 -2.05 24.31 21.67
N GLY A 347 -2.14 25.32 20.82
CA GLY A 347 -2.78 25.21 19.51
C GLY A 347 -1.85 24.62 18.46
N VAL A 348 -2.30 24.66 17.22
CA VAL A 348 -1.44 24.35 16.06
C VAL A 348 -0.40 25.48 15.93
N ASP A 349 0.81 25.15 15.43
CA ASP A 349 1.80 26.17 15.10
C ASP A 349 1.28 27.03 13.93
N LEU A 350 0.99 28.29 14.22
CA LEU A 350 0.32 29.21 13.30
C LEU A 350 1.23 29.62 12.11
N GLU A 351 2.55 29.62 12.30
CA GLU A 351 3.50 29.95 11.25
C GLU A 351 3.77 28.73 10.36
N GLU A 352 3.97 27.54 10.94
CA GLU A 352 4.24 26.30 10.19
C GLU A 352 3.01 25.81 9.40
N SER A 353 1.80 25.91 9.97
CA SER A 353 0.55 25.56 9.28
C SER A 353 0.07 26.62 8.27
N GLY A 354 0.55 27.86 8.42
CA GLY A 354 0.00 29.02 7.70
C GLY A 354 -1.41 29.43 8.15
N LEU A 355 -1.90 28.92 9.29
CA LEU A 355 -3.12 29.37 9.96
C LEU A 355 -2.87 30.73 10.65
N THR A 356 -2.64 31.78 9.86
CA THR A 356 -2.47 33.14 10.38
C THR A 356 -3.77 33.94 10.30
N PRO A 357 -3.99 34.94 11.19
CA PRO A 357 -5.16 35.81 11.12
C PRO A 357 -5.35 36.45 9.75
N GLU A 358 -4.26 36.84 9.08
CA GLU A 358 -4.28 37.46 7.75
C GLU A 358 -4.76 36.47 6.67
N ASN A 359 -4.38 35.20 6.76
CA ASN A 359 -4.84 34.16 5.83
C ASN A 359 -6.32 33.82 6.07
N VAL A 360 -6.75 33.67 7.33
CA VAL A 360 -8.17 33.43 7.65
C VAL A 360 -9.02 34.63 7.19
N GLU A 361 -8.60 35.87 7.46
CA GLU A 361 -9.31 37.06 6.97
C GLU A 361 -9.33 37.14 5.43
N ARG A 362 -8.23 36.78 4.75
CA ARG A 362 -8.13 36.80 3.29
C ARG A 362 -9.03 35.78 2.59
N TYR A 363 -9.09 34.54 3.10
CA TYR A 363 -9.76 33.43 2.42
C TYR A 363 -11.16 33.11 2.95
N LEU A 364 -11.42 33.35 4.24
CA LEU A 364 -12.68 33.06 4.94
C LEU A 364 -13.42 34.34 5.42
N GLY A 365 -12.71 35.46 5.50
CA GLY A 365 -13.29 36.76 5.85
C GLY A 365 -13.10 37.17 7.32
N PRO A 366 -13.29 38.47 7.63
CA PRO A 366 -12.99 39.03 8.95
C PRO A 366 -13.91 38.53 10.07
N GLU A 367 -15.13 38.09 9.75
CA GLU A 367 -16.06 37.53 10.74
C GLU A 367 -15.58 36.17 11.26
N VAL A 368 -15.14 35.28 10.36
CA VAL A 368 -14.59 33.96 10.69
C VAL A 368 -13.25 34.10 11.43
N ALA A 369 -12.38 35.02 11.00
CA ALA A 369 -11.11 35.29 11.68
C ALA A 369 -11.30 35.70 13.14
N ARG A 370 -12.31 36.55 13.43
CA ARG A 370 -12.68 36.93 14.79
C ARG A 370 -13.31 35.76 15.56
N GLU A 371 -14.23 35.01 14.96
CA GLU A 371 -14.88 33.87 15.63
C GLU A 371 -13.86 32.79 16.02
N TRP A 372 -12.89 32.48 15.16
CA TRP A 372 -11.76 31.61 15.49
C TRP A 372 -10.95 32.15 16.67
N GLN A 373 -10.57 33.43 16.69
CA GLN A 373 -9.85 34.00 17.83
C GLN A 373 -10.64 33.95 19.15
N GLU A 374 -11.95 34.19 19.11
CA GLU A 374 -12.82 34.10 20.29
C GLU A 374 -12.98 32.66 20.79
N THR A 375 -13.27 31.70 19.90
CA THR A 375 -13.40 30.27 20.23
C THR A 375 -12.09 29.66 20.71
N ARG A 376 -10.95 30.02 20.10
CA ARG A 376 -9.60 29.66 20.56
C ARG A 376 -9.32 30.18 21.97
N SER A 377 -9.78 31.38 22.29
CA SER A 377 -9.67 31.97 23.62
C SER A 377 -10.58 31.27 24.65
N ASP A 378 -11.77 30.84 24.25
CA ASP A 378 -12.67 30.02 25.08
C ASP A 378 -12.12 28.60 25.31
N ALA A 379 -11.50 27.98 24.31
CA ALA A 379 -10.81 26.69 24.44
C ALA A 379 -9.62 26.77 25.41
N GLY A 380 -8.79 27.82 25.33
CA GLY A 380 -7.72 28.08 26.29
C GLY A 380 -8.25 28.24 27.73
N ARG A 381 -9.34 29.02 27.93
CA ARG A 381 -10.01 29.13 29.23
C ARG A 381 -10.51 27.78 29.75
N PHE A 382 -11.09 26.95 28.89
CA PHE A 382 -11.56 25.62 29.25
C PHE A 382 -10.40 24.71 29.70
N TYR A 383 -9.26 24.76 28.99
CA TYR A 383 -8.06 24.04 29.41
C TYR A 383 -7.55 24.53 30.76
N ASP A 384 -7.37 25.84 30.96
CA ASP A 384 -6.86 26.43 32.21
C ASP A 384 -7.66 25.98 33.45
N VAL A 385 -8.98 25.79 33.30
CA VAL A 385 -9.85 25.38 34.41
C VAL A 385 -9.95 23.86 34.58
N THR A 386 -9.68 23.05 33.55
CA THR A 386 -9.82 21.58 33.59
C THR A 386 -8.49 20.83 33.71
N ALA A 387 -7.36 21.37 33.25
CA ALA A 387 -6.08 20.67 33.13
C ALA A 387 -5.54 20.06 34.44
N ALA A 388 -5.88 20.64 35.59
CA ALA A 388 -5.50 20.10 36.90
C ALA A 388 -6.41 18.94 37.38
N MET A 389 -7.68 18.93 36.97
CA MET A 389 -8.71 17.99 37.45
C MET A 389 -8.27 16.52 37.35
N PRO A 390 -7.61 16.04 36.27
CA PRO A 390 -7.11 14.67 36.16
C PRO A 390 -6.21 14.21 37.30
N SER A 391 -5.59 15.14 38.04
CA SER A 391 -4.69 14.88 39.18
C SER A 391 -5.26 15.26 40.56
N GLU A 392 -6.42 15.92 40.61
CA GLU A 392 -7.07 16.41 41.83
C GLU A 392 -8.06 15.40 42.43
N SER A 393 -8.38 15.52 43.73
CA SER A 393 -9.40 14.67 44.36
C SER A 393 -10.81 15.05 43.91
N ALA A 394 -11.80 14.18 44.15
CA ALA A 394 -13.20 14.50 43.83
C ALA A 394 -13.73 15.71 44.62
N LEU A 395 -13.18 15.99 45.81
CA LEU A 395 -13.52 17.14 46.63
C LEU A 395 -12.90 18.42 46.04
N ASP A 396 -11.61 18.40 45.69
CA ASP A 396 -10.93 19.55 45.09
C ASP A 396 -11.58 19.96 43.75
N ILE A 397 -11.97 18.98 42.93
CA ILE A 397 -12.71 19.22 41.68
C ILE A 397 -14.06 19.89 41.95
N ALA A 398 -14.78 19.48 43.02
CA ALA A 398 -16.06 20.09 43.38
C ALA A 398 -15.89 21.53 43.89
N GLU A 399 -14.87 21.80 44.72
CA GLU A 399 -14.53 23.17 45.16
C GLU A 399 -14.11 24.07 43.98
N ARG A 400 -13.29 23.53 43.07
CA ARG A 400 -12.90 24.19 41.82
C ARG A 400 -14.11 24.54 40.97
N LEU A 401 -15.04 23.61 40.74
CA LEU A 401 -16.26 23.87 39.97
C LEU A 401 -17.13 24.96 40.61
N GLU A 402 -17.34 24.94 41.93
CA GLU A 402 -18.17 25.96 42.58
C GLU A 402 -17.48 27.34 42.59
N SER A 403 -16.14 27.40 42.58
CA SER A 403 -15.38 28.65 42.37
C SER A 403 -15.50 29.23 40.95
N LEU A 404 -15.85 28.39 39.96
CA LEU A 404 -16.05 28.77 38.55
C LEU A 404 -17.50 29.17 38.23
N ARG A 405 -18.41 29.01 39.19
CA ARG A 405 -19.83 29.24 39.00
C ARG A 405 -20.11 30.73 38.77
N PRO A 406 -20.69 31.13 37.63
CA PRO A 406 -20.88 32.54 37.30
C PRO A 406 -22.01 33.20 38.09
N GLU A 407 -21.81 34.47 38.47
CA GLU A 407 -22.84 35.27 39.14
C GLU A 407 -23.92 35.73 38.14
N PRO A 408 -25.22 35.45 38.37
CA PRO A 408 -26.29 35.90 37.48
C PRO A 408 -26.33 37.42 37.32
N GLY A 409 -26.20 37.87 36.06
CA GLY A 409 -26.16 39.30 35.72
C GLY A 409 -24.76 39.91 35.64
N ALA A 410 -23.69 39.15 35.90
CA ALA A 410 -22.32 39.59 35.68
C ALA A 410 -22.02 39.83 34.18
N ALA A 411 -21.06 40.71 33.90
CA ALA A 411 -20.59 40.93 32.54
C ALA A 411 -19.93 39.65 31.99
N GLY A 412 -20.36 39.19 30.81
CA GLY A 412 -19.88 37.95 30.21
C GLY A 412 -20.56 36.67 30.70
N PHE A 413 -21.64 36.76 31.49
CA PHE A 413 -22.35 35.61 32.10
C PHE A 413 -22.60 34.44 31.13
N VAL A 414 -23.06 34.69 29.90
CA VAL A 414 -23.37 33.62 28.92
C VAL A 414 -22.13 32.76 28.60
N ARG A 415 -20.98 33.42 28.34
CA ARG A 415 -19.72 32.74 28.03
C ARG A 415 -19.19 31.99 29.27
N GLN A 416 -19.23 32.62 30.44
CA GLN A 416 -18.81 31.99 31.70
C GLN A 416 -19.68 30.77 32.05
N GLN A 417 -21.00 30.85 31.81
CA GLN A 417 -21.94 29.74 32.00
C GLN A 417 -21.61 28.56 31.07
N GLN A 418 -21.27 28.83 29.81
CA GLN A 418 -20.83 27.79 28.86
C GLN A 418 -19.53 27.11 29.32
N THR A 419 -18.52 27.88 29.76
CA THR A 419 -17.28 27.30 30.31
C THR A 419 -17.54 26.47 31.57
N TYR A 420 -18.39 26.96 32.48
CA TYR A 420 -18.78 26.24 33.70
C TYR A 420 -19.53 24.92 33.39
N GLU A 421 -20.49 24.93 32.46
CA GLU A 421 -21.22 23.73 32.06
C GLU A 421 -20.30 22.71 31.37
N ALA A 422 -19.41 23.15 30.48
CA ALA A 422 -18.41 22.28 29.85
C ALA A 422 -17.46 21.66 30.89
N ALA A 423 -16.94 22.47 31.82
CA ALA A 423 -16.06 22.00 32.89
C ALA A 423 -16.77 21.00 33.82
N ARG A 424 -18.06 21.21 34.11
CA ARG A 424 -18.87 20.28 34.91
C ARG A 424 -19.07 18.93 34.22
N GLU A 425 -19.40 18.91 32.92
CA GLU A 425 -19.54 17.64 32.19
C GLU A 425 -18.19 16.94 32.00
N HIS A 426 -17.09 17.68 31.81
CA HIS A 426 -15.73 17.11 31.81
C HIS A 426 -15.37 16.45 33.15
N ALA A 427 -15.59 17.16 34.26
CA ALA A 427 -15.37 16.64 35.61
C ALA A 427 -16.22 15.40 35.89
N LYS A 428 -17.48 15.38 35.45
CA LYS A 428 -18.37 14.22 35.56
C LYS A 428 -17.83 13.02 34.79
N ALA A 429 -17.46 13.20 33.52
CA ALA A 429 -16.90 12.12 32.69
C ALA A 429 -15.59 11.57 33.30
N LEU A 430 -14.73 12.45 33.81
CA LEU A 430 -13.50 12.08 34.51
C LEU A 430 -13.77 11.25 35.79
N LEU A 431 -14.79 11.60 36.57
CA LEU A 431 -15.17 10.87 37.78
C LEU A 431 -15.83 9.51 37.46
N GLU A 432 -16.62 9.43 36.39
CA GLU A 432 -17.17 8.18 35.86
C GLU A 432 -16.03 7.24 35.36
N GLU A 433 -15.04 7.78 34.66
CA GLU A 433 -13.82 7.05 34.25
C GLU A 433 -13.03 6.51 35.45
N ARG A 434 -12.84 7.35 36.48
CA ARG A 434 -12.17 6.98 37.74
C ARG A 434 -12.90 5.90 38.54
N ALA A 435 -14.22 5.78 38.39
CA ALA A 435 -14.98 4.70 39.02
C ALA A 435 -14.73 3.33 38.37
N VAL A 436 -14.22 3.30 37.12
CA VAL A 436 -14.01 2.07 36.34
C VAL A 436 -12.54 1.68 36.22
N ASP A 437 -11.64 2.62 35.86
CA ASP A 437 -10.18 2.39 35.76
C ASP A 437 -9.40 3.56 36.40
N PRO A 438 -9.44 3.71 37.74
CA PRO A 438 -8.77 4.80 38.45
C PRO A 438 -7.25 4.82 38.21
N LEU A 439 -6.62 3.64 38.11
CA LEU A 439 -5.20 3.51 37.80
C LEU A 439 -4.91 3.92 36.35
N GLY A 440 -5.71 3.49 35.37
CA GLY A 440 -5.52 3.89 33.98
C GLY A 440 -5.78 5.36 33.71
N GLN A 441 -6.72 5.98 34.41
CA GLN A 441 -6.90 7.43 34.35
C GLN A 441 -5.71 8.15 34.99
N ALA A 442 -5.16 7.64 36.10
CA ALA A 442 -3.93 8.18 36.71
C ALA A 442 -2.70 8.07 35.80
N GLU A 443 -2.62 7.02 35.00
CA GLU A 443 -1.59 6.83 33.97
C GLU A 443 -1.77 7.83 32.81
N ARG A 444 -3.00 8.02 32.30
CA ARG A 444 -3.31 9.05 31.29
C ARG A 444 -2.99 10.46 31.79
N ALA A 445 -3.23 10.74 33.07
CA ALA A 445 -2.87 11.99 33.73
C ALA A 445 -1.35 12.15 34.02
N GLY A 446 -0.52 11.15 33.68
CA GLY A 446 0.93 11.20 33.88
C GLY A 446 1.40 11.11 35.34
N MET A 447 0.50 10.84 36.30
CA MET A 447 0.87 10.75 37.72
C MET A 447 1.66 9.48 38.04
N VAL A 448 1.38 8.39 37.33
CA VAL A 448 2.03 7.08 37.47
C VAL A 448 2.32 6.50 36.10
N LYS A 449 3.32 5.63 36.00
CA LYS A 449 3.62 4.84 34.81
C LYS A 449 3.42 3.37 35.12
N LEU A 450 2.34 2.76 34.64
CA LEU A 450 1.98 1.41 35.05
C LEU A 450 2.72 0.39 34.18
N ALA A 451 3.41 -0.54 34.84
CA ALA A 451 3.88 -1.75 34.18
C ALA A 451 2.79 -2.84 34.30
N PRO A 452 2.64 -3.72 33.29
CA PRO A 452 1.95 -4.99 33.47
C PRO A 452 2.58 -5.81 34.61
N ILE A 453 1.79 -6.67 35.25
CA ILE A 453 2.33 -7.65 36.20
C ILE A 453 3.11 -8.69 35.40
N ASP A 454 4.39 -8.87 35.72
CA ASP A 454 5.30 -9.75 35.00
C ASP A 454 5.37 -11.11 35.69
N LEU A 455 5.03 -12.18 34.96
CA LEU A 455 5.00 -13.56 35.45
C LEU A 455 6.14 -14.41 34.85
N SER A 456 7.08 -13.81 34.12
CA SER A 456 8.14 -14.53 33.42
C SER A 456 9.18 -15.11 34.38
N GLU A 457 9.63 -14.32 35.35
CA GLU A 457 10.68 -14.66 36.31
C GLU A 457 10.27 -14.20 37.73
N PRO A 458 10.67 -14.90 38.81
CA PRO A 458 10.30 -14.55 40.18
C PRO A 458 10.64 -13.11 40.55
N ASP A 459 11.85 -12.63 40.24
CA ASP A 459 12.31 -11.27 40.56
C ASP A 459 11.55 -10.18 39.81
N ALA A 460 11.10 -10.46 38.58
CA ALA A 460 10.25 -9.58 37.79
C ALA A 460 8.83 -9.48 38.38
N LEU A 461 8.30 -10.59 38.90
CA LEU A 461 7.02 -10.62 39.63
C LEU A 461 7.09 -9.81 40.93
N VAL A 462 8.15 -9.95 41.73
CA VAL A 462 8.35 -9.13 42.95
C VAL A 462 8.36 -7.64 42.57
N SER A 463 9.14 -7.30 41.55
CA SER A 463 9.36 -5.91 41.14
C SER A 463 8.09 -5.27 40.59
N SER A 464 7.30 -5.99 39.80
CA SER A 464 6.03 -5.50 39.24
C SER A 464 4.93 -5.39 40.30
N ILE A 465 4.80 -6.34 41.23
CA ILE A 465 3.86 -6.24 42.37
C ILE A 465 4.22 -5.07 43.29
N ALA A 466 5.49 -4.94 43.68
CA ALA A 466 5.95 -3.85 44.56
C ALA A 466 5.77 -2.47 43.89
N GLY A 467 6.13 -2.36 42.60
CA GLY A 467 5.91 -1.18 41.79
C GLY A 467 4.43 -0.80 41.72
N ARG A 468 3.55 -1.77 41.43
CA ARG A 468 2.10 -1.55 41.37
C ARG A 468 1.52 -1.11 42.71
N GLN A 469 1.96 -1.69 43.84
CA GLN A 469 1.51 -1.25 45.16
C GLN A 469 1.93 0.18 45.49
N SER A 470 3.15 0.59 45.08
CA SER A 470 3.62 1.97 45.25
C SER A 470 2.79 2.94 44.41
N GLN A 471 2.51 2.58 43.15
CA GLN A 471 1.70 3.37 42.22
C GLN A 471 0.26 3.51 42.74
N ARG A 472 -0.38 2.40 43.14
CA ARG A 472 -1.70 2.40 43.79
C ARG A 472 -1.76 3.39 44.95
N ARG A 473 -0.82 3.31 45.90
CA ARG A 473 -0.76 4.22 47.07
C ARG A 473 -0.56 5.69 46.70
N GLN A 474 0.14 5.98 45.60
CA GLN A 474 0.27 7.35 45.10
C GLN A 474 -1.07 7.87 44.59
N VAL A 475 -1.82 7.05 43.83
CA VAL A 475 -3.15 7.38 43.31
C VAL A 475 -4.20 7.47 44.43
N GLU A 476 -4.17 6.56 45.42
CA GLU A 476 -5.05 6.61 46.60
C GLU A 476 -4.90 7.93 47.38
N ARG A 477 -3.66 8.43 47.52
CA ARG A 477 -3.40 9.74 48.15
C ARG A 477 -3.87 10.92 47.32
N ALA A 478 -3.71 10.86 46.00
CA ALA A 478 -4.13 11.93 45.09
C ALA A 478 -5.67 12.04 45.01
N TYR A 479 -6.38 10.90 44.96
CA TYR A 479 -7.83 10.88 44.83
C TYR A 479 -8.59 10.92 46.17
N GLY A 480 -7.92 10.64 47.30
CA GLY A 480 -8.55 10.59 48.62
C GLY A 480 -9.47 9.38 48.83
N GLN A 481 -9.34 8.33 48.01
CA GLN A 481 -10.18 7.12 48.07
C GLN A 481 -9.35 5.84 47.86
N ALA A 482 -9.89 4.70 48.25
CA ALA A 482 -9.29 3.39 47.97
C ALA A 482 -9.33 3.09 46.46
N VAL A 483 -8.26 2.51 45.93
CA VAL A 483 -8.08 2.24 44.49
C VAL A 483 -7.80 0.75 44.30
N PRO A 484 -8.53 0.02 43.43
CA PRO A 484 -8.22 -1.38 43.14
C PRO A 484 -6.75 -1.60 42.72
N PHE A 485 -6.18 -2.74 43.10
CA PHE A 485 -4.83 -3.13 42.67
C PHE A 485 -4.78 -3.49 41.19
N PHE A 486 -5.82 -4.18 40.72
CA PHE A 486 -5.95 -4.62 39.33
C PHE A 486 -6.79 -3.64 38.52
N ARG A 487 -6.38 -3.39 37.27
CA ARG A 487 -7.19 -2.72 36.25
C ARG A 487 -8.22 -3.69 35.65
N PRO A 488 -9.28 -3.19 35.00
CA PRO A 488 -10.20 -4.03 34.23
C PRO A 488 -9.45 -4.98 33.28
N GLY A 489 -9.79 -6.27 33.32
CA GLY A 489 -9.15 -7.30 32.49
C GLY A 489 -7.76 -7.75 32.93
N GLU A 490 -7.14 -7.21 34.00
CA GLU A 490 -5.87 -7.74 34.53
C GLU A 490 -6.06 -9.04 35.34
N GLN A 491 -7.19 -9.18 36.04
CA GLN A 491 -7.47 -10.34 36.90
C GLN A 491 -7.64 -11.63 36.09
N GLU A 492 -8.39 -11.57 34.99
CA GLU A 492 -8.65 -12.69 34.08
C GLU A 492 -7.39 -13.09 33.31
N ARG A 493 -6.55 -12.11 32.95
CA ARG A 493 -5.23 -12.35 32.33
C ARG A 493 -4.27 -13.03 33.30
N LEU A 494 -4.20 -12.57 34.54
CA LEU A 494 -3.40 -13.19 35.61
C LEU A 494 -3.89 -14.63 35.89
N SER A 495 -5.21 -14.82 36.06
CA SER A 495 -5.83 -16.13 36.23
C SER A 495 -5.47 -17.09 35.09
N SER A 496 -5.64 -16.64 33.84
CA SER A 496 -5.32 -17.43 32.65
C SER A 496 -3.84 -17.80 32.56
N ALA A 497 -2.93 -16.88 32.89
CA ALA A 497 -1.49 -17.12 32.87
C ALA A 497 -1.06 -18.13 33.95
N LEU A 498 -1.62 -18.03 35.16
CA LEU A 498 -1.36 -18.99 36.25
C LEU A 498 -1.93 -20.38 35.95
N LEU A 499 -3.08 -20.47 35.26
CA LEU A 499 -3.63 -21.77 34.82
C LEU A 499 -2.83 -22.39 33.65
N GLN A 500 -2.19 -21.57 32.80
CA GLN A 500 -1.28 -22.05 31.76
C GLN A 500 0.06 -22.54 32.34
N ASN A 501 0.54 -21.91 33.43
CA ASN A 501 1.74 -22.31 34.15
C ASN A 501 1.47 -22.60 35.64
N PRO A 502 0.81 -23.72 36.01
CA PRO A 502 0.40 -23.98 37.38
C PRO A 502 1.54 -24.02 38.40
N ALA A 503 2.76 -24.42 37.97
CA ALA A 503 3.95 -24.38 38.79
C ALA A 503 4.27 -22.96 39.35
N ALA A 504 3.82 -21.90 38.68
CA ALA A 504 3.98 -20.52 39.17
C ALA A 504 3.04 -20.17 40.34
N ILE A 505 1.95 -20.90 40.59
CA ILE A 505 0.94 -20.57 41.61
C ILE A 505 1.57 -20.48 43.01
N ALA A 506 2.37 -21.47 43.41
CA ALA A 506 3.00 -21.48 44.74
C ALA A 506 4.00 -20.32 44.91
N GLY A 507 4.79 -20.01 43.88
CA GLY A 507 5.72 -18.87 43.87
C GLY A 507 4.99 -17.53 43.90
N PHE A 508 3.91 -17.39 43.13
CA PHE A 508 3.03 -16.22 43.13
C PHE A 508 2.43 -15.97 44.52
N SER A 509 1.84 -17.00 45.13
CA SER A 509 1.27 -16.94 46.48
C SER A 509 2.33 -16.51 47.50
N GLN A 510 3.51 -17.12 47.48
CA GLN A 510 4.62 -16.76 48.39
C GLN A 510 5.08 -15.32 48.19
N MET A 511 5.18 -14.87 46.94
CA MET A 511 5.65 -13.52 46.63
C MET A 511 4.63 -12.44 46.97
N LEU A 512 3.34 -12.70 46.76
CA LEU A 512 2.27 -11.78 47.17
C LEU A 512 2.28 -11.57 48.69
N VAL A 513 2.33 -12.67 49.45
CA VAL A 513 2.48 -12.71 50.91
C VAL A 513 3.70 -11.90 51.37
N ASN A 514 4.88 -12.18 50.79
CA ASN A 514 6.13 -11.52 51.21
C ASN A 514 6.20 -10.04 50.83
N THR A 515 5.59 -9.64 49.71
CA THR A 515 5.70 -8.27 49.16
C THR A 515 4.64 -7.32 49.73
N LEU A 516 3.42 -7.82 49.93
CA LEU A 516 2.28 -7.01 50.38
C LEU A 516 1.97 -7.21 51.87
N GLY A 517 2.34 -8.35 52.46
CA GLY A 517 2.06 -8.68 53.86
C GLY A 517 0.56 -8.57 54.17
N PRO A 518 0.15 -7.82 55.22
CA PRO A 518 -1.28 -7.60 55.52
C PRO A 518 -2.09 -7.01 54.35
N GLN A 519 -1.44 -6.32 53.40
CA GLN A 519 -2.10 -5.75 52.21
C GLN A 519 -2.39 -6.79 51.13
N ALA A 520 -1.89 -8.03 51.26
CA ALA A 520 -2.23 -9.12 50.34
C ALA A 520 -3.73 -9.45 50.39
N ILE A 521 -4.37 -9.37 51.57
CA ILE A 521 -5.77 -9.76 51.78
C ILE A 521 -6.75 -9.00 50.86
N PRO A 522 -6.78 -7.66 50.81
CA PRO A 522 -7.65 -6.94 49.87
C PRO A 522 -7.33 -7.25 48.40
N VAL A 523 -6.05 -7.41 48.01
CA VAL A 523 -5.67 -7.79 46.64
C VAL A 523 -6.14 -9.21 46.29
N LEU A 524 -6.11 -10.14 47.25
CA LEU A 524 -6.64 -11.49 47.09
C LEU A 524 -8.17 -11.51 46.99
N SER A 525 -8.85 -10.62 47.72
CA SER A 525 -10.29 -10.42 47.59
C SER A 525 -10.67 -9.85 46.22
N GLU A 526 -9.86 -8.97 45.63
CA GLU A 526 -10.06 -8.53 44.24
C GLU A 526 -9.90 -9.71 43.26
N LEU A 527 -8.92 -10.59 43.48
CA LEU A 527 -8.64 -11.74 42.61
C LEU A 527 -9.65 -12.91 42.77
N SER A 528 -10.44 -12.95 43.85
CA SER A 528 -11.23 -14.14 44.23
C SER A 528 -12.29 -14.53 43.22
N ASP A 529 -12.85 -13.57 42.48
CA ASP A 529 -13.90 -13.84 41.50
C ASP A 529 -13.33 -14.38 40.17
N ALA A 530 -12.08 -14.03 39.83
CA ALA A 530 -11.40 -14.48 38.60
C ALA A 530 -10.51 -15.73 38.80
N ALA A 531 -9.96 -15.93 40.00
CA ALA A 531 -9.09 -17.07 40.34
C ALA A 531 -9.32 -17.57 41.78
N PRO A 532 -10.52 -18.09 42.12
CA PRO A 532 -10.90 -18.43 43.50
C PRO A 532 -9.91 -19.37 44.21
N VAL A 533 -9.41 -20.41 43.52
CA VAL A 533 -8.42 -21.34 44.08
C VAL A 533 -7.07 -20.66 44.37
N VAL A 534 -6.59 -19.79 43.48
CA VAL A 534 -5.33 -19.04 43.69
C VAL A 534 -5.51 -18.07 44.86
N ALA A 535 -6.61 -17.30 44.85
CA ALA A 535 -6.91 -16.34 45.91
C ALA A 535 -7.00 -17.03 47.28
N HIS A 536 -7.69 -18.17 47.33
CA HIS A 536 -7.84 -18.98 48.53
C HIS A 536 -6.52 -19.59 49.01
N THR A 537 -5.74 -20.26 48.14
CA THR A 537 -4.47 -20.88 48.55
C THR A 537 -3.41 -19.86 49.00
N ALA A 538 -3.39 -18.67 48.38
CA ALA A 538 -2.56 -17.55 48.83
C ALA A 538 -3.05 -16.93 50.15
N GLY A 539 -4.37 -16.78 50.35
CA GLY A 539 -4.95 -16.33 51.62
C GLY A 539 -4.68 -17.31 52.76
N MET A 540 -4.80 -18.60 52.49
CA MET A 540 -4.43 -19.66 53.43
C MET A 540 -2.94 -19.62 53.78
N ALA A 541 -2.06 -19.41 52.80
CA ALA A 541 -0.63 -19.22 53.07
C ALA A 541 -0.35 -17.98 53.95
N GLN A 542 -1.04 -16.85 53.69
CA GLN A 542 -0.94 -15.63 54.52
C GLN A 542 -1.38 -15.88 55.97
N ALA A 543 -2.49 -16.59 56.18
CA ALA A 543 -3.08 -16.83 57.50
C ALA A 543 -2.35 -17.92 58.30
N THR A 544 -1.86 -18.98 57.64
CA THR A 544 -1.21 -20.12 58.29
C THR A 544 0.30 -19.95 58.44
N GLY A 545 0.95 -19.22 57.52
CA GLY A 545 2.40 -19.31 57.29
C GLY A 545 2.84 -20.62 56.63
N ASP A 546 1.91 -21.46 56.16
CA ASP A 546 2.18 -22.74 55.50
C ASP A 546 1.86 -22.67 54.00
N MET A 547 2.90 -22.86 53.19
CA MET A 547 2.80 -22.89 51.73
C MET A 547 2.35 -24.26 51.18
N SER A 548 2.24 -25.31 52.02
CA SER A 548 2.06 -26.70 51.57
C SER A 548 0.80 -26.89 50.72
N VAL A 549 -0.29 -26.20 51.04
CA VAL A 549 -1.55 -26.26 50.28
C VAL A 549 -1.39 -25.62 48.89
N ALA A 550 -0.72 -24.47 48.80
CA ALA A 550 -0.46 -23.80 47.52
C ALA A 550 0.52 -24.62 46.65
N ALA A 551 1.52 -25.25 47.26
CA ALA A 551 2.46 -26.14 46.59
C ALA A 551 1.77 -27.40 46.03
N ASP A 552 0.95 -28.07 46.83
CA ASP A 552 0.21 -29.27 46.42
C ASP A 552 -0.82 -28.97 45.32
N VAL A 553 -1.50 -27.83 45.39
CA VAL A 553 -2.43 -27.38 44.34
C VAL A 553 -1.69 -27.04 43.04
N ALA A 554 -0.55 -26.35 43.12
CA ALA A 554 0.30 -26.06 41.96
C ALA A 554 0.77 -27.35 41.28
N GLU A 555 1.27 -28.32 42.05
CA GLU A 555 1.72 -29.62 41.57
C GLU A 555 0.58 -30.46 40.98
N ALA A 556 -0.58 -30.51 41.64
CA ALA A 556 -1.73 -31.25 41.16
C ALA A 556 -2.26 -30.72 39.82
N LEU A 557 -2.38 -29.39 39.68
CA LEU A 557 -2.77 -28.75 38.43
C LEU A 557 -1.70 -28.93 37.34
N GLN A 558 -0.42 -28.92 37.72
CA GLN A 558 0.70 -29.19 36.82
C GLN A 558 0.65 -30.63 36.27
N PHE A 559 0.45 -31.64 37.12
CA PHE A 559 0.30 -33.03 36.69
C PHE A 559 -0.98 -33.30 35.91
N ARG A 560 -2.08 -32.59 36.21
CA ARG A 560 -3.30 -32.62 35.39
C ARG A 560 -3.05 -32.05 33.99
N ARG A 561 -2.33 -30.93 33.88
CA ARG A 561 -1.95 -30.29 32.60
C ARG A 561 -1.04 -31.20 31.76
N ASP A 562 -0.03 -31.78 32.39
CA ASP A 562 0.96 -32.65 31.75
C ASP A 562 0.43 -34.09 31.51
N LYS A 563 -0.83 -34.37 31.89
CA LYS A 563 -1.54 -35.66 31.75
C LYS A 563 -0.86 -36.83 32.48
N VAL A 564 -0.20 -36.51 33.59
CA VAL A 564 0.41 -37.50 34.51
C VAL A 564 -0.67 -38.16 35.37
N TYR A 565 -1.70 -37.40 35.77
CA TYR A 565 -2.86 -37.95 36.46
C TYR A 565 -3.76 -38.74 35.51
N THR A 566 -4.04 -39.98 35.88
CA THR A 566 -4.84 -40.94 35.09
C THR A 566 -6.09 -41.43 35.81
N VAL A 567 -6.18 -41.20 37.13
CA VAL A 567 -7.36 -41.57 37.92
C VAL A 567 -8.56 -40.74 37.46
N LYS A 568 -9.69 -41.40 37.19
CA LYS A 568 -10.94 -40.74 36.79
C LYS A 568 -11.67 -40.26 38.04
N MET A 569 -11.69 -38.95 38.26
CA MET A 569 -12.46 -38.36 39.36
C MET A 569 -13.98 -38.60 39.19
N PRO A 570 -14.74 -38.76 40.29
CA PRO A 570 -16.22 -38.75 40.26
C PRO A 570 -16.73 -37.39 39.77
N ASP A 571 -18.02 -37.31 39.40
CA ASP A 571 -18.60 -36.05 38.96
C ASP A 571 -18.78 -35.04 40.11
N GLN A 572 -19.03 -33.79 39.74
CA GLN A 572 -19.12 -32.69 40.69
C GLN A 572 -20.29 -32.83 41.67
N ALA A 573 -21.39 -33.50 41.31
CA ALA A 573 -22.54 -33.68 42.19
C ALA A 573 -22.20 -34.68 43.31
N THR A 574 -21.57 -35.82 42.98
CA THR A 574 -21.08 -36.79 43.98
C THR A 574 -20.07 -36.15 44.93
N GLN A 575 -19.07 -35.42 44.41
CA GLN A 575 -18.09 -34.71 45.25
C GLN A 575 -18.74 -33.67 46.17
N THR A 576 -19.72 -32.92 45.66
CA THR A 576 -20.44 -31.90 46.45
C THR A 576 -21.32 -32.56 47.51
N GLN A 577 -21.99 -33.66 47.20
CA GLN A 577 -22.82 -34.41 48.15
C GLN A 577 -21.98 -34.99 49.30
N ALA A 578 -20.83 -35.61 48.98
CA ALA A 578 -19.90 -36.11 50.00
C ALA A 578 -19.36 -34.97 50.89
N ALA A 579 -19.09 -33.78 50.33
CA ALA A 579 -18.62 -32.65 51.13
C ALA A 579 -19.72 -32.02 51.99
N LEU A 580 -20.95 -31.90 51.49
CA LEU A 580 -22.05 -31.27 52.23
C LEU A 580 -22.39 -32.02 53.53
N ALA A 581 -22.20 -33.34 53.56
CA ALA A 581 -22.38 -34.17 54.76
C ALA A 581 -21.45 -33.78 55.92
N GLU A 582 -20.27 -33.24 55.61
CA GLU A 582 -19.16 -33.01 56.55
C GLU A 582 -18.90 -31.53 56.82
N VAL A 583 -19.12 -30.70 55.81
CA VAL A 583 -19.07 -29.24 55.90
C VAL A 583 -20.24 -28.68 56.73
N GLY A 584 -21.44 -29.27 56.60
CA GLY A 584 -22.64 -28.80 57.31
C GLY A 584 -22.88 -27.29 57.14
N PRO A 585 -23.31 -26.56 58.19
CA PRO A 585 -23.54 -25.12 58.14
C PRO A 585 -22.26 -24.27 58.33
N ALA A 586 -21.06 -24.85 58.28
CA ALA A 586 -19.82 -24.14 58.65
C ALA A 586 -19.53 -22.87 57.81
N PHE A 587 -20.07 -22.80 56.58
CA PHE A 587 -19.97 -21.63 55.68
C PHE A 587 -21.28 -20.83 55.55
N LEU A 588 -22.25 -20.98 56.45
CA LEU A 588 -23.55 -20.30 56.33
C LEU A 588 -23.42 -18.77 56.23
N GLY A 589 -22.43 -18.17 56.90
CA GLY A 589 -22.09 -16.75 56.76
C GLY A 589 -21.02 -16.44 55.69
N SER A 590 -20.56 -17.39 54.88
CA SER A 590 -19.51 -17.20 53.87
C SER A 590 -19.59 -18.15 52.65
N PRO A 591 -20.64 -18.10 51.80
CA PRO A 591 -20.80 -19.02 50.66
C PRO A 591 -19.70 -18.94 49.57
N ARG A 592 -19.06 -17.77 49.40
CA ARG A 592 -17.91 -17.62 48.48
C ARG A 592 -16.72 -18.48 48.94
N LEU A 593 -16.45 -18.47 50.25
CA LEU A 593 -15.37 -19.26 50.85
C LEU A 593 -15.66 -20.77 50.72
N GLN A 594 -16.92 -21.19 50.89
CA GLN A 594 -17.32 -22.59 50.65
C GLN A 594 -16.89 -23.06 49.26
N THR A 595 -17.24 -22.29 48.22
CA THR A 595 -16.91 -22.62 46.83
C THR A 595 -15.39 -22.77 46.64
N ALA A 596 -14.59 -21.85 47.20
CA ALA A 596 -13.14 -21.89 47.05
C ALA A 596 -12.46 -23.02 47.86
N VAL A 597 -12.96 -23.32 49.07
CA VAL A 597 -12.52 -24.47 49.88
C VAL A 597 -12.84 -25.78 49.16
N LEU A 598 -14.06 -25.97 48.65
CA LEU A 598 -14.45 -27.17 47.91
C LEU A 598 -13.59 -27.36 46.65
N GLN A 599 -13.40 -26.33 45.84
CA GLN A 599 -12.54 -26.41 44.66
C GLN A 599 -11.08 -26.77 45.01
N THR A 600 -10.56 -26.20 46.11
CA THR A 600 -9.21 -26.51 46.61
C THR A 600 -9.11 -27.96 47.10
N ALA A 601 -10.09 -28.41 47.89
CA ALA A 601 -10.18 -29.77 48.40
C ALA A 601 -10.26 -30.80 47.26
N ASN A 602 -11.04 -30.55 46.21
CA ASN A 602 -11.17 -31.44 45.06
C ASN A 602 -9.83 -31.63 44.32
N ILE A 603 -9.00 -30.58 44.24
CA ILE A 603 -7.65 -30.64 43.65
C ILE A 603 -6.70 -31.46 44.55
N LEU A 604 -6.72 -31.23 45.87
CA LEU A 604 -5.93 -32.00 46.83
C LEU A 604 -6.35 -33.48 46.87
N PHE A 605 -7.64 -33.76 46.68
CA PHE A 605 -8.20 -35.11 46.63
C PHE A 605 -7.81 -35.86 45.35
N GLU A 606 -7.82 -35.19 44.19
CA GLU A 606 -7.27 -35.77 42.94
C GLU A 606 -5.78 -36.12 43.10
N LYS A 607 -4.99 -35.25 43.75
CA LYS A 607 -3.60 -35.55 44.09
C LYS A 607 -3.51 -36.81 44.95
N ALA A 608 -4.24 -36.86 46.07
CA ALA A 608 -4.25 -38.01 46.97
C ALA A 608 -4.64 -39.31 46.25
N ALA A 609 -5.64 -39.29 45.37
CA ALA A 609 -6.10 -40.45 44.61
C ALA A 609 -5.02 -40.98 43.66
N ASN A 610 -4.32 -40.10 42.94
CA ASN A 610 -3.23 -40.50 42.03
C ASN A 610 -1.96 -40.95 42.78
N GLU A 611 -1.66 -40.38 43.96
CA GLU A 611 -0.50 -40.78 44.79
C GLU A 611 -0.72 -42.10 45.54
N GLN A 612 -1.94 -42.35 46.03
CA GLN A 612 -2.26 -43.47 46.93
C GLN A 612 -2.95 -44.64 46.21
N GLY A 613 -3.51 -44.42 45.01
CA GLY A 613 -4.06 -45.47 44.15
C GLY A 613 -5.40 -46.05 44.61
N PHE A 614 -6.20 -45.31 45.39
CA PHE A 614 -7.58 -45.67 45.71
C PHE A 614 -8.55 -45.28 44.58
N ASP A 615 -9.73 -45.91 44.52
CA ASP A 615 -10.79 -45.50 43.60
C ASP A 615 -11.54 -44.29 44.19
N PRO A 616 -11.52 -43.11 43.56
CA PRO A 616 -12.21 -41.93 44.10
C PRO A 616 -13.73 -42.00 43.90
N ALA A 617 -14.28 -43.03 43.24
CA ALA A 617 -15.72 -43.24 43.15
C ALA A 617 -16.35 -43.46 44.54
N ASP A 618 -15.63 -44.14 45.45
CA ASP A 618 -16.11 -44.53 46.79
C ASP A 618 -16.12 -43.36 47.81
N VAL A 619 -16.14 -42.11 47.34
CA VAL A 619 -15.97 -40.89 48.17
C VAL A 619 -17.13 -40.64 49.13
N ASP A 620 -18.34 -41.11 48.78
CA ASP A 620 -19.55 -41.03 49.59
C ASP A 620 -19.77 -42.25 50.51
N GLU A 621 -18.93 -43.29 50.41
CA GLU A 621 -18.95 -44.45 51.31
C GLU A 621 -18.10 -44.19 52.58
N PRO A 622 -18.71 -44.07 53.79
CA PRO A 622 -17.96 -43.70 54.99
C PRO A 622 -16.90 -44.73 55.41
N GLY A 623 -15.68 -44.27 55.66
CA GLY A 623 -14.56 -45.13 56.09
C GLY A 623 -13.84 -45.88 54.98
N THR A 624 -14.09 -45.55 53.71
CA THR A 624 -13.21 -45.95 52.60
C THR A 624 -11.97 -45.04 52.55
N PRO A 625 -10.85 -45.48 51.93
CA PRO A 625 -9.68 -44.63 51.74
C PRO A 625 -9.99 -43.36 50.93
N ALA A 626 -10.96 -43.42 50.01
CA ALA A 626 -11.41 -42.28 49.23
C ALA A 626 -12.15 -41.25 50.10
N ASN A 627 -13.10 -41.70 50.92
CA ASN A 627 -13.80 -40.85 51.86
C ASN A 627 -12.81 -40.20 52.85
N GLU A 628 -11.96 -40.98 53.53
CA GLU A 628 -10.96 -40.45 54.48
C GLU A 628 -10.00 -39.43 53.83
N ALA A 629 -9.52 -39.71 52.61
CA ALA A 629 -8.66 -38.77 51.88
C ALA A 629 -9.40 -37.48 51.50
N TYR A 630 -10.69 -37.55 51.20
CA TYR A 630 -11.50 -36.37 50.91
C TYR A 630 -11.80 -35.54 52.16
N LEU A 631 -12.12 -36.17 53.29
CA LEU A 631 -12.28 -35.46 54.58
C LEU A 631 -11.00 -34.70 54.95
N LYS A 632 -9.84 -35.35 54.78
CA LYS A 632 -8.53 -34.74 55.01
C LYS A 632 -8.24 -33.59 54.04
N ALA A 633 -8.65 -33.71 52.78
CA ALA A 633 -8.52 -32.65 51.78
C ALA A 633 -9.42 -31.43 52.09
N LEU A 634 -10.66 -31.67 52.51
CA LEU A 634 -11.60 -30.64 52.97
C LEU A 634 -11.07 -29.91 54.20
N ASP A 635 -10.68 -30.66 55.23
CA ASP A 635 -10.15 -30.10 56.48
C ASP A 635 -8.92 -29.24 56.23
N ARG A 636 -7.98 -29.74 55.43
CA ARG A 636 -6.74 -29.03 55.09
C ARG A 636 -6.98 -27.82 54.20
N ALA A 637 -7.95 -27.88 53.29
CA ALA A 637 -8.39 -26.70 52.54
C ALA A 637 -9.03 -25.64 53.45
N ALA A 638 -9.73 -26.04 54.52
CA ALA A 638 -10.25 -25.13 55.54
C ALA A 638 -9.20 -24.67 56.59
N GLY A 639 -7.91 -25.02 56.43
CA GLY A 639 -6.81 -24.62 57.32
C GLY A 639 -6.39 -25.65 58.37
N GLY A 640 -6.98 -26.85 58.33
CA GLY A 640 -6.64 -27.97 59.20
C GLY A 640 -5.21 -28.45 59.02
N ARG A 641 -4.44 -28.49 60.12
CA ARG A 641 -3.04 -28.91 60.12
C ARG A 641 -2.62 -29.51 61.46
N ARG A 642 -1.61 -30.39 61.44
CA ARG A 642 -1.06 -31.02 62.65
C ARG A 642 0.37 -30.55 62.91
N ILE A 643 0.58 -29.75 63.95
CA ILE A 643 1.89 -29.19 64.31
C ILE A 643 2.26 -29.64 65.73
N GLY A 644 3.43 -30.26 65.90
CA GLY A 644 3.92 -30.71 67.22
C GLY A 644 3.00 -31.73 67.91
N GLY A 645 2.14 -32.43 67.16
CA GLY A 645 1.15 -33.36 67.69
C GLY A 645 -0.22 -32.76 68.01
N ARG A 646 -0.36 -31.42 67.98
CA ARG A 646 -1.60 -30.66 68.16
C ARG A 646 -2.33 -30.49 66.82
N ASP A 647 -3.65 -30.60 66.83
CA ASP A 647 -4.50 -30.39 65.64
C ASP A 647 -5.07 -28.96 65.66
N LEU A 648 -4.68 -28.15 64.67
CA LEU A 648 -4.94 -26.71 64.56
C LEU A 648 -5.80 -26.41 63.33
N GLY A 649 -6.69 -25.42 63.43
CA GLY A 649 -7.52 -24.93 62.33
C GLY A 649 -8.45 -25.96 61.68
N GLY A 650 -9.07 -25.62 60.56
CA GLY A 650 -9.90 -26.56 59.78
C GLY A 650 -11.30 -26.74 60.38
N PHE A 651 -11.93 -27.88 60.10
CA PHE A 651 -13.25 -28.17 60.64
C PHE A 651 -13.18 -28.70 62.07
N ALA A 652 -14.03 -28.13 62.93
CA ALA A 652 -14.34 -28.63 64.27
C ALA A 652 -15.86 -28.58 64.51
N GLU A 653 -16.27 -29.07 65.67
CA GLU A 653 -17.67 -29.09 66.09
C GLU A 653 -17.82 -28.36 67.42
N VAL A 654 -18.76 -27.42 67.48
CA VAL A 654 -19.09 -26.63 68.67
C VAL A 654 -20.58 -26.74 68.90
N ASN A 655 -21.02 -27.14 70.10
CA ASN A 655 -22.43 -27.32 70.46
C ASN A 655 -23.25 -28.18 69.46
N GLY A 656 -22.60 -29.15 68.82
CA GLY A 656 -23.20 -30.03 67.80
C GLY A 656 -23.21 -29.47 66.38
N GLN A 657 -22.64 -28.28 66.15
CA GLN A 657 -22.58 -27.62 64.86
C GLN A 657 -21.14 -27.57 64.30
N LYS A 658 -20.98 -27.89 63.01
CA LYS A 658 -19.69 -27.72 62.32
C LYS A 658 -19.34 -26.25 62.13
N ILE A 659 -18.09 -25.90 62.42
CA ILE A 659 -17.49 -24.59 62.19
C ILE A 659 -16.11 -24.72 61.56
N ILE A 660 -15.63 -23.62 60.97
CA ILE A 660 -14.23 -23.45 60.60
C ILE A 660 -13.50 -22.83 61.79
N VAL A 661 -12.38 -23.39 62.19
CA VAL A 661 -11.50 -22.89 63.25
C VAL A 661 -10.30 -22.17 62.63
N PRO A 662 -9.83 -21.05 63.21
CA PRO A 662 -8.64 -20.35 62.71
C PRO A 662 -7.38 -21.22 62.73
N PRO A 663 -6.46 -21.07 61.76
CA PRO A 663 -5.28 -21.93 61.59
C PRO A 663 -4.24 -21.85 62.72
N ASP A 664 -4.35 -20.84 63.58
CA ASP A 664 -3.53 -20.58 64.76
C ASP A 664 -4.10 -21.17 66.07
N LEU A 665 -5.37 -21.60 66.08
CA LEU A 665 -6.04 -22.18 67.25
C LEU A 665 -6.20 -23.70 67.15
N GLU A 666 -6.24 -24.37 68.31
CA GLU A 666 -6.58 -25.80 68.37
C GLU A 666 -8.05 -26.04 68.04
N LYS A 667 -8.35 -27.17 67.41
CA LYS A 667 -9.72 -27.55 67.04
C LYS A 667 -10.72 -27.57 68.22
N SER A 668 -10.28 -27.89 69.43
CA SER A 668 -11.14 -27.88 70.62
C SER A 668 -11.35 -26.49 71.20
N ALA A 669 -10.42 -25.55 70.95
CA ALA A 669 -10.37 -24.27 71.65
C ALA A 669 -11.69 -23.47 71.58
N PRO A 670 -12.43 -23.39 70.45
CA PRO A 670 -13.71 -22.70 70.43
C PRO A 670 -14.79 -23.30 71.35
N GLN A 671 -14.83 -24.62 71.51
CA GLN A 671 -15.73 -25.29 72.46
C GLN A 671 -15.25 -25.03 73.90
N ASP A 672 -13.95 -25.22 74.17
CA ASP A 672 -13.34 -25.03 75.49
C ASP A 672 -13.58 -23.58 76.00
N LEU A 673 -13.39 -22.58 75.13
CA LEU A 673 -13.60 -21.16 75.41
C LEU A 673 -15.07 -20.84 75.74
N LEU A 674 -16.04 -21.41 74.99
CA LEU A 674 -17.46 -21.22 75.28
C LEU A 674 -17.89 -21.94 76.57
N ASP A 675 -17.41 -23.16 76.81
CA ASP A 675 -17.74 -23.92 78.02
C ASP A 675 -17.22 -23.24 79.29
N ASN A 676 -16.06 -22.58 79.21
CA ASN A 676 -15.44 -21.87 80.34
C ASN A 676 -15.92 -20.42 80.49
N LEU A 677 -16.46 -19.77 79.46
CA LEU A 677 -16.86 -18.35 79.41
C LEU A 677 -17.54 -17.86 80.70
N THR A 678 -16.91 -16.93 81.41
CA THR A 678 -17.41 -16.34 82.67
C THR A 678 -18.03 -14.95 82.46
N GLU A 679 -18.85 -14.49 83.41
CA GLU A 679 -19.51 -13.18 83.34
C GLU A 679 -18.49 -12.04 83.22
N LEU A 680 -17.39 -12.10 83.98
CA LEU A 680 -16.28 -11.14 83.90
C LEU A 680 -15.60 -11.08 82.51
N GLN A 681 -15.55 -12.21 81.80
CA GLN A 681 -14.98 -12.26 80.44
C GLN A 681 -15.98 -11.76 79.40
N LEU A 682 -17.27 -12.01 79.61
CA LEU A 682 -18.34 -11.46 78.79
C LEU A 682 -18.43 -9.93 78.90
N GLU A 683 -18.22 -9.36 80.09
CA GLU A 683 -18.10 -7.92 80.33
C GLU A 683 -16.89 -7.27 79.62
N ALA A 684 -15.88 -8.06 79.24
CA ALA A 684 -14.70 -7.62 78.52
C ALA A 684 -14.82 -7.76 76.99
N LEU A 685 -15.92 -8.32 76.49
CA LEU A 685 -16.28 -8.38 75.07
C LEU A 685 -17.21 -7.20 74.70
N PRO A 686 -17.46 -6.95 73.39
CA PRO A 686 -18.44 -5.95 72.97
C PRO A 686 -19.82 -6.17 73.64
N PRO A 687 -20.56 -5.12 74.01
CA PRO A 687 -21.85 -5.28 74.70
C PRO A 687 -22.89 -5.95 73.80
N ILE A 688 -23.68 -6.85 74.37
CA ILE A 688 -24.83 -7.49 73.72
C ILE A 688 -26.09 -6.70 74.07
N GLN A 689 -26.95 -6.42 73.09
CA GLN A 689 -28.26 -5.85 73.35
C GLN A 689 -29.21 -6.90 73.94
N THR A 690 -29.55 -6.72 75.21
CA THR A 690 -30.45 -7.61 75.98
C THR A 690 -31.87 -7.06 76.10
N GLY A 691 -32.09 -5.77 75.85
CA GLY A 691 -33.38 -5.11 76.11
C GLY A 691 -33.73 -5.15 77.60
N ASP A 692 -34.98 -5.47 77.92
CA ASP A 692 -35.45 -5.64 79.31
C ASP A 692 -35.15 -7.04 79.90
N PHE A 693 -34.41 -7.91 79.19
CA PHE A 693 -34.24 -9.34 79.53
C PHE A 693 -32.77 -9.77 79.60
N ASP A 694 -32.26 -10.05 80.80
CA ASP A 694 -30.93 -10.64 80.96
C ASP A 694 -30.84 -12.01 80.27
N ILE A 695 -29.88 -12.16 79.34
CA ILE A 695 -29.56 -13.44 78.72
C ILE A 695 -28.64 -14.22 79.67
N PRO A 696 -29.07 -15.36 80.25
CA PRO A 696 -28.22 -16.08 81.20
C PRO A 696 -26.97 -16.60 80.48
N ILE A 697 -25.79 -16.48 81.09
CA ILE A 697 -24.53 -16.89 80.45
C ILE A 697 -24.55 -18.33 79.93
N ARG A 698 -25.26 -19.24 80.60
CA ARG A 698 -25.46 -20.62 80.14
C ARG A 698 -26.08 -20.71 78.73
N ARG A 699 -26.97 -19.78 78.34
CA ARG A 699 -27.49 -19.72 76.95
C ARG A 699 -26.41 -19.32 75.96
N LEU A 700 -25.54 -18.38 76.32
CA LEU A 700 -24.41 -17.97 75.47
C LEU A 700 -23.40 -19.12 75.28
N ARG A 701 -23.08 -19.87 76.35
CA ARG A 701 -22.22 -21.07 76.25
C ARG A 701 -22.76 -22.15 75.32
N ASN A 702 -24.09 -22.29 75.24
CA ASN A 702 -24.78 -23.27 74.39
C ASN A 702 -25.26 -22.66 73.05
N ALA A 703 -24.82 -21.44 72.70
CA ALA A 703 -25.19 -20.80 71.46
C ALA A 703 -24.48 -21.46 70.27
N GLN A 704 -25.11 -21.39 69.10
CA GLN A 704 -24.52 -21.85 67.85
C GLN A 704 -23.64 -20.76 67.24
N LEU A 705 -22.48 -21.18 66.70
CA LEU A 705 -21.52 -20.29 66.06
C LEU A 705 -21.65 -20.33 64.54
N VAL A 706 -21.79 -19.16 63.91
CA VAL A 706 -21.87 -19.00 62.46
C VAL A 706 -20.70 -18.16 61.98
N GLY A 707 -19.76 -18.77 61.26
CA GLY A 707 -18.58 -18.09 60.74
C GLY A 707 -18.93 -17.00 59.72
N VAL A 708 -18.41 -15.80 59.96
CA VAL A 708 -18.54 -14.62 59.07
C VAL A 708 -17.19 -14.02 58.66
N GLY A 709 -16.08 -14.56 59.18
CA GLY A 709 -14.71 -14.19 58.83
C GLY A 709 -13.71 -15.08 59.57
N ASP A 710 -12.41 -14.85 59.35
CA ASP A 710 -11.34 -15.59 60.03
C ASP A 710 -11.35 -15.32 61.55
N GLY A 711 -11.82 -16.29 62.33
CA GLY A 711 -11.99 -16.17 63.79
C GLY A 711 -13.21 -15.35 64.23
N LEU A 712 -14.06 -14.92 63.30
CA LEU A 712 -15.23 -14.08 63.56
C LEU A 712 -16.52 -14.87 63.41
N TYR A 713 -17.32 -14.92 64.47
CA TYR A 713 -18.58 -15.69 64.51
C TYR A 713 -19.76 -14.84 64.96
N ARG A 714 -20.89 -14.95 64.27
CA ARG A 714 -22.19 -14.55 64.85
C ARG A 714 -22.66 -15.65 65.79
N MET A 715 -23.17 -15.26 66.95
CA MET A 715 -23.80 -16.19 67.90
C MET A 715 -25.31 -16.22 67.70
N ALA A 716 -25.87 -17.41 67.62
CA ALA A 716 -27.30 -17.70 67.50
C ALA A 716 -27.79 -18.46 68.74
N LEU A 717 -28.86 -18.00 69.38
CA LEU A 717 -29.46 -18.70 70.53
C LEU A 717 -30.45 -19.79 70.11
N GLY A 718 -30.90 -19.77 68.85
CA GLY A 718 -31.71 -20.79 68.20
C GLY A 718 -30.91 -21.61 67.18
N ASP A 719 -31.61 -22.28 66.28
CA ASP A 719 -31.00 -22.99 65.15
C ASP A 719 -30.73 -21.99 64.00
N PRO A 720 -29.47 -21.78 63.57
CA PRO A 720 -29.09 -20.90 62.46
C PRO A 720 -29.78 -21.18 61.12
N LEU A 721 -30.29 -22.40 60.93
CA LEU A 721 -30.98 -22.86 59.71
C LEU A 721 -32.50 -22.70 59.79
N SER A 722 -33.04 -22.26 60.93
CA SER A 722 -34.48 -22.08 61.15
C SER A 722 -34.98 -20.67 60.79
N ASP A 723 -36.30 -20.51 60.70
CA ASP A 723 -36.95 -19.22 60.44
C ASP A 723 -36.76 -18.19 61.59
N ASP A 724 -36.37 -18.64 62.80
CA ASP A 724 -36.02 -17.79 63.94
C ASP A 724 -34.68 -18.23 64.58
N PRO A 725 -33.54 -17.82 64.00
CA PRO A 725 -32.21 -18.22 64.49
C PRO A 725 -31.78 -17.49 65.77
N GLN A 726 -32.49 -16.43 66.19
CA GLN A 726 -32.18 -15.64 67.39
C GLN A 726 -30.71 -15.19 67.47
N TYR A 727 -30.21 -14.54 66.41
CA TYR A 727 -28.89 -13.94 66.39
C TYR A 727 -28.75 -12.81 67.40
N LEU A 728 -27.60 -12.75 68.08
CA LEU A 728 -27.24 -11.63 68.94
C LEU A 728 -26.96 -10.36 68.13
N VAL A 729 -27.29 -9.20 68.70
CA VAL A 729 -27.09 -7.86 68.12
C VAL A 729 -26.45 -6.91 69.13
N THR A 730 -25.76 -5.88 68.65
CA THR A 730 -25.18 -4.81 69.48
C THR A 730 -26.28 -3.79 69.88
N PRO A 731 -26.02 -2.87 70.84
CA PRO A 731 -26.96 -1.82 71.21
C PRO A 731 -27.40 -0.91 70.05
N GLU A 732 -26.56 -0.79 69.03
CA GLU A 732 -26.81 -0.04 67.79
C GLU A 732 -27.75 -0.77 66.81
N GLY A 733 -28.00 -2.07 67.04
CA GLY A 733 -28.82 -2.93 66.20
C GLY A 733 -28.04 -3.74 65.15
N ASP A 734 -26.72 -3.58 65.08
CA ASP A 734 -25.85 -4.34 64.19
C ASP A 734 -25.67 -5.79 64.68
N ALA A 735 -25.19 -6.68 63.80
CA ALA A 735 -24.89 -8.05 64.19
C ALA A 735 -23.77 -8.10 65.24
N TRP A 736 -24.02 -8.76 66.38
CA TRP A 736 -22.97 -8.98 67.37
C TRP A 736 -22.05 -10.12 66.90
N VAL A 737 -20.73 -9.88 66.97
CA VAL A 737 -19.70 -10.78 66.45
C VAL A 737 -18.71 -11.11 67.57
N LEU A 738 -18.53 -12.40 67.83
CA LEU A 738 -17.47 -12.95 68.66
C LEU A 738 -16.18 -13.03 67.83
N ASP A 739 -15.15 -12.32 68.27
CA ASP A 739 -13.76 -12.65 67.92
C ASP A 739 -13.26 -13.72 68.89
N ILE A 740 -13.02 -14.94 68.37
CA ILE A 740 -12.58 -16.06 69.20
C ILE A 740 -11.14 -15.91 69.70
N ARG A 741 -10.30 -15.15 68.98
CA ARG A 741 -8.93 -14.83 69.40
C ARG A 741 -8.93 -13.79 70.51
N GLN A 742 -9.83 -12.80 70.44
CA GLN A 742 -10.08 -11.87 71.54
C GLN A 742 -10.51 -12.62 72.81
N LEU A 743 -11.44 -13.57 72.69
CA LEU A 743 -11.87 -14.40 73.83
C LEU A 743 -10.72 -15.29 74.35
N ALA A 744 -9.89 -15.87 73.47
CA ALA A 744 -8.73 -16.66 73.87
C ALA A 744 -7.67 -15.84 74.63
N ASP A 745 -7.39 -14.61 74.19
CA ASP A 745 -6.50 -13.69 74.91
C ASP A 745 -7.09 -13.24 76.26
N ILE A 746 -8.38 -12.95 76.31
CA ILE A 746 -9.10 -12.67 77.56
C ILE A 746 -9.02 -13.86 78.54
N GLU A 747 -9.24 -15.09 78.08
CA GLU A 747 -9.11 -16.29 78.92
C GLU A 747 -7.66 -16.46 79.42
N ALA A 748 -6.67 -16.35 78.54
CA ALA A 748 -5.26 -16.45 78.90
C ALA A 748 -4.81 -15.38 79.94
N ARG A 749 -5.45 -14.20 79.93
CA ARG A 749 -5.24 -13.12 80.91
C ARG A 749 -6.08 -13.25 82.18
N THR A 750 -7.00 -14.21 82.27
CA THR A 750 -7.89 -14.40 83.43
C THR A 750 -7.19 -15.18 84.55
N VAL A 751 -6.82 -14.50 85.64
CA VAL A 751 -6.11 -15.10 86.78
C VAL A 751 -6.99 -15.14 88.03
N THR A 752 -7.10 -16.32 88.66
CA THR A 752 -7.78 -16.49 89.96
C THR A 752 -6.76 -16.58 91.09
N THR A 753 -6.65 -15.51 91.88
CA THR A 753 -5.81 -15.46 93.08
C THR A 753 -6.59 -15.94 94.30
N ILE A 754 -5.98 -16.79 95.13
CA ILE A 754 -6.56 -17.28 96.38
C ILE A 754 -5.82 -16.67 97.57
N GLU A 755 -6.34 -15.59 98.13
CA GLU A 755 -5.80 -15.01 99.36
C GLU A 755 -6.24 -15.82 100.58
N ARG A 756 -5.26 -16.37 101.32
CA ARG A 756 -5.49 -16.99 102.63
C ARG A 756 -5.36 -15.95 103.73
N THR A 757 -6.49 -15.46 104.24
CA THR A 757 -6.49 -14.56 105.40
C THR A 757 -6.17 -15.32 106.70
N SER A 758 -5.55 -14.64 107.68
CA SER A 758 -5.08 -15.23 108.95
C SER A 758 -6.17 -15.80 109.86
N ARG A 759 -7.46 -15.68 109.49
CA ARG A 759 -8.62 -16.23 110.20
C ARG A 759 -9.23 -17.45 109.53
N ASN A 760 -8.43 -18.19 108.74
CA ASN A 760 -8.83 -19.43 108.08
C ASN A 760 -10.00 -19.28 107.08
N ARG A 761 -10.17 -18.08 106.50
CA ARG A 761 -11.06 -17.82 105.36
C ARG A 761 -10.22 -17.54 104.12
N SER A 762 -10.45 -18.30 103.05
CA SER A 762 -9.89 -18.05 101.73
C SER A 762 -10.86 -17.22 100.90
N THR A 763 -10.46 -16.02 100.49
CA THR A 763 -11.14 -15.25 99.45
C THR A 763 -10.54 -15.63 98.10
N ARG A 764 -11.37 -15.97 97.13
CA ARG A 764 -10.97 -16.09 95.72
C ARG A 764 -11.31 -14.78 95.03
N GLN A 765 -10.35 -14.21 94.31
CA GLN A 765 -10.58 -13.06 93.44
C GLN A 765 -10.07 -13.42 92.04
N THR A 766 -10.94 -13.30 91.06
CA THR A 766 -10.62 -13.51 89.64
C THR A 766 -10.56 -12.13 88.97
N VAL A 767 -9.49 -11.89 88.21
CA VAL A 767 -9.23 -10.60 87.54
C VAL A 767 -8.65 -10.89 86.16
N ILE A 768 -9.04 -10.11 85.16
CA ILE A 768 -8.42 -10.10 83.83
C ILE A 768 -7.23 -9.12 83.89
N LEU A 769 -6.03 -9.59 83.60
CA LEU A 769 -4.84 -8.73 83.52
C LEU A 769 -4.93 -7.83 82.27
N PRO A 770 -4.40 -6.58 82.31
CA PRO A 770 -4.36 -5.71 81.13
C PRO A 770 -3.54 -6.33 79.99
N SER A 771 -3.84 -5.95 78.74
CA SER A 771 -3.12 -6.47 77.58
C SER A 771 -1.67 -5.95 77.53
N ALA A 772 -0.80 -6.68 76.84
CA ALA A 772 0.61 -6.28 76.72
C ALA A 772 0.81 -4.95 75.96
N SER A 773 -0.15 -4.55 75.12
CA SER A 773 -0.18 -3.23 74.46
C SER A 773 -0.58 -2.10 75.42
N GLU A 774 -1.53 -2.33 76.34
CA GLU A 774 -1.93 -1.35 77.35
C GLU A 774 -0.89 -1.17 78.46
N ALA A 775 -0.17 -2.24 78.81
CA ALA A 775 0.90 -2.19 79.82
C ALA A 775 2.14 -1.38 79.36
N GLY A 776 2.26 -1.09 78.06
CA GLY A 776 3.40 -0.36 77.47
C GLY A 776 3.34 1.16 77.60
N ASP A 777 2.17 1.74 77.92
CA ASP A 777 1.94 3.19 77.85
C ASP A 777 1.98 3.90 79.23
N GLN A 778 2.46 3.20 80.27
CA GLN A 778 2.87 3.85 81.52
C GLN A 778 4.39 4.08 81.52
N PRO A 779 4.87 5.34 81.64
CA PRO A 779 6.29 5.61 81.80
C PRO A 779 6.80 4.93 83.09
N PRO A 780 7.99 4.33 83.10
CA PRO A 780 8.49 3.58 84.25
C PRO A 780 8.62 4.52 85.46
N ALA A 781 7.78 4.29 86.46
CA ALA A 781 7.85 4.99 87.74
C ALA A 781 9.23 4.72 88.36
N SER A 782 10.05 5.77 88.43
CA SER A 782 11.44 5.72 88.84
C SER A 782 11.60 5.39 90.33
N GLN A 783 11.68 4.10 90.66
CA GLN A 783 12.19 3.63 91.94
C GLN A 783 13.72 3.45 91.87
N PRO A 784 14.50 4.04 92.79
CA PRO A 784 15.95 3.94 92.75
C PRO A 784 16.44 2.56 93.20
N LEU A 785 17.16 1.87 92.32
CA LEU A 785 17.96 0.70 92.66
C LEU A 785 19.09 1.08 93.62
N ALA A 786 18.99 0.66 94.88
CA ALA A 786 20.11 0.68 95.82
C ALA A 786 21.07 -0.48 95.50
N PRO A 787 22.37 -0.24 95.23
CA PRO A 787 23.32 -1.31 94.94
C PRO A 787 23.84 -1.97 96.23
N ALA A 788 23.72 -3.29 96.32
CA ALA A 788 24.31 -4.09 97.41
C ALA A 788 25.48 -4.94 96.89
N ALA A 789 26.56 -5.00 97.69
CA ALA A 789 27.78 -5.79 97.47
C ALA A 789 28.68 -5.34 96.27
N ALA A 790 30.01 -5.41 96.35
CA ALA A 790 30.90 -5.87 97.42
C ALA A 790 32.34 -5.32 97.26
N ARG A 791 33.06 -5.16 98.38
CA ARG A 791 34.50 -5.52 98.48
C ARG A 791 34.99 -5.61 99.93
N ARG A 792 35.59 -6.74 100.28
CA ARG A 792 36.41 -6.92 101.50
C ARG A 792 37.79 -6.29 101.28
N ALA A 793 38.34 -5.59 102.27
CA ALA A 793 39.68 -5.89 102.83
C ALA A 793 40.13 -4.91 103.95
N ARG A 794 40.29 -5.47 105.16
CA ARG A 794 41.41 -5.28 106.12
C ARG A 794 41.89 -3.86 106.52
N ARG A 795 41.80 -3.66 107.84
CA ARG A 795 42.89 -3.40 108.81
C ARG A 795 43.15 -1.98 109.38
N ASP A 796 43.33 -2.03 110.70
CA ASP A 796 44.20 -1.27 111.61
C ASP A 796 43.77 0.12 112.17
N ASP A 797 43.97 0.21 113.50
CA ASP A 797 44.28 1.38 114.35
C ASP A 797 43.29 2.56 114.53
N ARG A 798 42.36 2.44 115.49
CA ARG A 798 42.50 2.92 116.90
C ARG A 798 41.20 2.91 117.70
#